data_AF-A0A2D4FN79-F1
#
_entry.id   AF-A0A2D4FN79-F1
#
_cell.length_a   1.000
_cell.length_b   1.000
_cell.length_c   1.000
_cell.angle_alpha   90.00
_cell.angle_beta   90.00
_cell.angle_gamma   90.00
#
_symmetry.space_group_name_H-M   'P 1'
#
loop_
_entity.id
_entity.type
_entity.pdbx_description
1 polymer ?
#
loop_
_entity_poly.entity_id
_entity_poly.type
_entity_poly.pdbx_seq_one_letter_code
_entity_poly.pdbx_strand_id
1 'polypeptide(L)'
;YKMGYRYTVDELYPMMNALKLRAESYNEWAFNVSEALEAKVNNKKSLTNFKALIEESEIRKFPDNDLLRHLRLVTQDAEKCASVAQQLLNGKRQTRYRSGGGKSQNQLTMNELRLFVRQLHALPCVLSQTILLKDLLTRVEDFQKYSEKLLSEEIPSASKLQELLEVSFDFDVDLPQLVELRIRLEQARWLEDVQNVCLDHTSLTLDDMRRLIDSGVGLAPHPAVEKAMARLQELLTVSEHWDDKARTLIKARPRQSLSSLEAAEKEIDVIPAYLPNGIALKDAVKKAKDWLQEVESLQAGGRVPVLDMLVELITRSRSIPVHLDYLPRLESLVAEVQVWKECASNTFLTEDSSYSLLEVLCPRCDIGTSGFKRKTKKTKESVPNGKKKSTKLESLCDLERALSECKETAAAMAMLGEARLKEMEALHSLRAINEEKIFSDEQNVEIKVCFCQREPAAPMIQCELCRGMFHTSCISVSSNLQGPWVWLCPHCHRSGKPPLEKILPLLASLQRIRVRLPEGDALRYMIERTVNWQHRAQQMLSSGNIKLLADKVDSGILYSKWQTVAGQLQETNKVSQTIGATSFSLPHEWNNRSIHLHSLFSTGQNCIPLHTISTELNELMMEAQLLQVSLPEIQELYEILFAKEKSVGPTNEKVDWVQCDGCCNQWFHQVCVGVSPEMAEKEDYICTSCTRKDSPYRK
;
A
#
# COMPACT_ATOMS: atom_id res chain seq x y z
N TYR A 1 60.95 19.67 146.04
CA TYR A 1 59.84 19.18 145.20
C TYR A 1 60.38 18.77 143.84
N LYS A 2 60.25 17.51 143.42
CA LYS A 2 60.43 17.11 142.01
C LYS A 2 59.06 17.27 141.34
N MET A 3 58.93 18.16 140.34
CA MET A 3 57.72 18.19 139.51
C MET A 3 57.78 17.03 138.53
N GLY A 4 56.86 16.08 138.67
CA GLY A 4 56.63 15.05 137.66
C GLY A 4 55.73 15.61 136.57
N TYR A 5 56.30 16.07 135.46
CA TYR A 5 55.53 16.46 134.29
C TYR A 5 55.13 15.22 133.48
N ARG A 6 53.89 15.19 132.98
CA ARG A 6 53.37 14.09 132.15
C ARG A 6 53.80 14.22 130.69
N TYR A 7 54.03 15.46 130.23
CA TYR A 7 54.53 15.81 128.89
C TYR A 7 55.37 17.09 128.97
N THR A 8 56.35 17.23 128.09
CA THR A 8 57.15 18.45 127.89
C THR A 8 56.51 19.39 126.87
N VAL A 9 56.90 20.67 126.86
CA VAL A 9 56.41 21.64 125.86
C VAL A 9 56.77 21.19 124.43
N ASP A 10 57.96 20.60 124.25
CA ASP A 10 58.43 20.05 122.98
C ASP A 10 57.61 18.83 122.51
N GLU A 11 56.98 18.09 123.43
CA GLU A 11 56.06 16.98 123.13
C GLU A 11 54.62 17.45 122.84
N LEU A 12 54.19 18.58 123.42
CA LEU A 12 52.86 19.17 123.21
C LEU A 12 52.67 19.77 121.81
N TYR A 13 53.70 20.41 121.24
CA TYR A 13 53.63 21.01 119.91
C TYR A 13 53.29 20.00 118.80
N PRO A 14 53.94 18.82 118.70
CA PRO A 14 53.56 17.78 117.75
C PRO A 14 52.12 17.28 117.92
N MET A 15 51.64 17.11 119.15
CA MET A 15 50.26 16.64 119.42
C MET A 15 49.22 17.70 119.03
N MET A 16 49.45 18.95 119.40
CA MET A 16 48.60 20.08 118.99
C MET A 16 48.59 20.23 117.47
N ASN A 17 49.76 20.14 116.82
CA ASN A 17 49.86 20.24 115.36
C ASN A 17 49.16 19.07 114.65
N ALA A 18 49.24 17.84 115.19
CA ALA A 18 48.51 16.70 114.64
C ALA A 18 46.98 16.85 114.78
N LEU A 19 46.50 17.35 115.93
CA LEU A 19 45.07 17.64 116.13
C LEU A 19 44.59 18.80 115.26
N LYS A 20 45.39 19.87 115.17
CA LYS A 20 45.13 21.04 114.34
C LYS A 20 45.04 20.65 112.86
N LEU A 21 46.01 19.89 112.36
CA LEU A 21 46.02 19.41 110.97
C LEU A 21 44.78 18.56 110.65
N ARG A 22 44.35 17.71 111.59
CA ARG A 22 43.13 16.90 111.43
C ARG A 22 41.85 17.73 111.45
N ALA A 23 41.76 18.72 112.34
CA ALA A 23 40.60 19.60 112.44
C ALA A 23 40.49 20.55 111.24
N GLU A 24 41.61 21.16 110.82
CA GLU A 24 41.68 22.01 109.63
C GLU A 24 41.36 21.24 108.36
N SER A 25 41.89 20.01 108.22
CA SER A 25 41.57 19.13 107.11
C SER A 25 40.08 18.79 107.00
N TYR A 26 39.38 18.61 108.12
CA TYR A 26 37.94 18.39 108.11
C TYR A 26 37.17 19.68 107.81
N ASN A 27 37.59 20.82 108.34
CA ASN A 27 36.96 22.12 108.07
C ASN A 27 37.08 22.49 106.59
N GLU A 28 38.24 22.28 105.99
CA GLU A 28 38.48 22.48 104.56
C GLU A 28 37.61 21.56 103.71
N TRP A 29 37.54 20.27 104.06
CA TRP A 29 36.65 19.32 103.40
C TRP A 29 35.18 19.73 103.52
N ALA A 30 34.70 20.08 104.72
CA ALA A 30 33.32 20.49 104.96
C ALA A 30 32.97 21.79 104.22
N PHE A 31 33.90 22.74 104.15
CA PHE A 31 33.79 23.93 103.33
C PHE A 31 33.65 23.57 101.85
N ASN A 32 34.54 22.72 101.32
CA ASN A 32 34.52 22.28 99.93
C ASN A 32 33.22 21.53 99.56
N VAL A 33 32.70 20.70 100.46
CA VAL A 33 31.40 20.01 100.28
C VAL A 33 30.24 20.99 100.28
N SER A 34 30.22 21.96 101.20
CA SER A 34 29.15 22.97 101.27
C SER A 34 29.16 23.87 100.04
N GLU A 35 30.35 24.34 99.63
CA GLU A 35 30.53 25.12 98.39
C GLU A 35 30.06 24.32 97.16
N ALA A 36 30.39 23.02 97.09
CA ALA A 36 30.03 22.17 95.98
C ALA A 36 28.52 21.89 95.89
N LEU A 37 27.82 21.77 97.02
CA LEU A 37 26.37 21.53 97.08
C LEU A 37 25.54 22.80 96.84
N GLU A 38 26.02 23.96 97.29
CA GLU A 38 25.35 25.26 97.14
C GLU A 38 25.80 26.04 95.89
N ALA A 39 26.62 25.42 95.04
CA ALA A 39 27.17 26.06 93.86
C ALA A 39 26.08 26.60 92.92
N LYS A 40 26.19 27.89 92.58
CA LYS A 40 25.38 28.52 91.52
C LYS A 40 25.68 27.86 90.18
N VAL A 41 24.71 27.93 89.25
CA VAL A 41 24.70 27.22 87.94
C VAL A 41 26.05 27.25 87.19
N ASN A 42 26.80 28.36 87.25
CA ASN A 42 28.06 28.53 86.52
C ASN A 42 29.28 27.91 87.21
N ASN A 43 29.16 27.53 88.49
CA ASN A 43 30.26 27.01 89.32
C ASN A 43 30.02 25.57 89.82
N LYS A 44 28.97 24.90 89.32
CA LYS A 44 28.62 23.52 89.70
C LYS A 44 29.78 22.56 89.38
N LYS A 45 30.14 21.70 90.33
CA LYS A 45 31.19 20.69 90.13
C LYS A 45 30.62 19.45 89.41
N SER A 46 31.46 18.61 88.84
CA SER A 46 31.02 17.37 88.18
C SER A 46 30.64 16.28 89.21
N LEU A 47 29.87 15.29 88.75
CA LEU A 47 29.57 14.09 89.56
C LEU A 47 30.84 13.37 90.05
N THR A 48 31.91 13.36 89.25
CA THR A 48 33.21 12.78 89.64
C THR A 48 33.82 13.50 90.85
N ASN A 49 33.64 14.82 90.95
CA ASN A 49 34.16 15.60 92.08
C ASN A 49 33.40 15.29 93.36
N PHE A 50 32.07 15.09 93.28
CA PHE A 50 31.28 14.68 94.45
C PHE A 50 31.72 13.31 94.96
N LYS A 51 32.01 12.36 94.05
CA LYS A 51 32.59 11.05 94.41
C LYS A 51 33.95 11.18 95.08
N ALA A 52 34.83 12.04 94.57
CA ALA A 52 36.14 12.30 95.16
C ALA A 52 36.04 12.88 96.58
N LEU A 53 35.07 13.78 96.84
CA LEU A 53 34.83 14.32 98.19
C LEU A 53 34.31 13.25 99.15
N ILE A 54 33.49 12.30 98.69
CA ILE A 54 33.06 11.15 99.49
C ILE A 54 34.26 10.24 99.77
N GLU A 55 35.06 9.91 98.76
CA GLU A 55 36.25 9.07 98.89
C GLU A 55 37.29 9.70 99.84
N GLU A 56 37.52 11.01 99.77
CA GLU A 56 38.38 11.73 100.71
C GLU A 56 37.90 11.58 102.15
N SER A 57 36.59 11.66 102.39
CA SER A 57 36.01 11.47 103.72
C SER A 57 36.21 10.06 104.27
N GLU A 58 36.18 9.05 103.39
CA GLU A 58 36.36 7.64 103.72
C GLU A 58 37.84 7.32 104.02
N ILE A 59 38.75 7.82 103.17
CA ILE A 59 40.20 7.67 103.35
C ILE A 59 40.67 8.34 104.65
N ARG A 60 40.21 9.58 104.91
CA ARG A 60 40.59 10.34 106.11
C ARG A 60 39.77 9.98 107.36
N LYS A 61 38.80 9.06 107.23
CA LYS A 61 37.92 8.57 108.32
C LYS A 61 37.24 9.73 109.07
N PHE A 62 36.61 10.63 108.32
CA PHE A 62 35.80 11.72 108.86
C PHE A 62 34.49 11.20 109.48
N PRO A 63 33.88 11.93 110.44
CA PRO A 63 32.65 11.49 111.10
C PRO A 63 31.46 11.45 110.14
N ASP A 64 30.58 10.46 110.30
CA ASP A 64 29.31 10.36 109.58
C ASP A 64 28.29 11.39 110.10
N ASN A 65 28.38 12.60 109.57
CA ASN A 65 27.52 13.73 109.90
C ASN A 65 26.43 13.95 108.83
N ASP A 66 25.51 14.88 109.08
CA ASP A 66 24.42 15.17 108.14
C ASP A 66 24.93 15.72 106.80
N LEU A 67 26.06 16.43 106.78
CA LEU A 67 26.68 16.95 105.56
C LEU A 67 27.18 15.83 104.64
N LEU A 68 27.84 14.81 105.19
CA LEU A 68 28.29 13.62 104.45
C LEU A 68 27.11 12.79 103.96
N ARG A 69 26.07 12.62 104.79
CA ARG A 69 24.83 11.93 104.40
C ARG A 69 24.11 12.66 103.26
N HIS A 70 24.04 13.99 103.34
CA HIS A 70 23.44 14.81 102.29
C HIS A 70 24.25 14.73 100.98
N LEU A 71 25.58 14.81 101.04
CA LEU A 71 26.45 14.62 99.88
C LEU A 71 26.25 13.24 99.23
N ARG A 72 26.19 12.17 100.03
CA ARG A 72 25.92 10.80 99.55
C ARG A 72 24.56 10.69 98.86
N LEU A 73 23.51 11.24 99.45
CA LEU A 73 22.16 11.23 98.87
C LEU A 73 22.11 11.97 97.52
N VAL A 74 22.64 13.19 97.47
CA VAL A 74 22.67 14.00 96.24
C VAL A 74 23.51 13.32 95.16
N THR A 75 24.63 12.71 95.53
CA THR A 75 25.47 11.95 94.59
C THR A 75 24.73 10.73 94.04
N GLN A 76 24.02 9.99 94.90
CA GLN A 76 23.22 8.83 94.49
C GLN A 76 22.08 9.22 93.55
N ASP A 77 21.37 10.32 93.82
CA ASP A 77 20.28 10.79 92.97
C ASP A 77 20.81 11.31 91.62
N ALA A 78 21.96 11.99 91.62
CA ALA A 78 22.64 12.38 90.39
C ALA A 78 23.12 11.17 89.57
N GLU A 79 23.57 10.09 90.21
CA GLU A 79 23.90 8.82 89.53
C GLU A 79 22.68 8.15 88.89
N LYS A 80 21.55 8.11 89.59
CA LYS A 80 20.28 7.60 89.03
C LYS A 80 19.87 8.43 87.81
N CYS A 81 19.89 9.75 87.93
CA CYS A 81 19.61 10.67 86.83
C CYS A 81 20.56 10.46 85.64
N ALA A 82 21.86 10.29 85.90
CA ALA A 82 22.85 10.00 84.86
C ALA A 82 22.60 8.65 84.17
N SER A 83 22.19 7.62 84.92
CA SER A 83 21.84 6.31 84.39
C SER A 83 20.62 6.38 83.46
N VAL A 84 19.54 7.04 83.90
CA VAL A 84 18.34 7.26 83.08
C VAL A 84 18.68 8.09 81.83
N ALA A 85 19.43 9.18 82.00
CA ALA A 85 19.89 10.01 80.88
C ALA A 85 20.73 9.22 79.87
N GLN A 86 21.61 8.34 80.35
CA GLN A 86 22.43 7.48 79.50
C GLN A 86 21.58 6.42 78.78
N GLN A 87 20.55 5.85 79.43
CA GLN A 87 19.63 4.91 78.79
C GLN A 87 18.86 5.56 77.64
N LEU A 88 18.37 6.78 77.83
CA LEU A 88 17.69 7.57 76.76
C LEU A 88 18.63 7.85 75.58
N LEU A 89 19.88 8.23 75.85
CA LEU A 89 20.88 8.45 74.79
C LEU A 89 21.29 7.15 74.08
N ASN A 90 21.21 6.01 74.76
CA ASN A 90 21.55 4.68 74.24
C ASN A 90 20.40 3.99 73.49
N GLY A 91 19.19 4.56 73.50
CA GLY A 91 18.01 4.03 72.78
C GLY A 91 18.26 3.71 71.29
N LYS A 92 19.30 4.31 70.71
CA LYS A 92 19.84 4.00 69.38
C LYS A 92 20.23 2.52 69.13
N ARG A 93 20.38 1.68 70.16
CA ARG A 93 20.93 0.30 70.02
C ARG A 93 19.89 -0.83 69.91
N GLN A 94 18.60 -0.56 69.75
CA GLN A 94 17.65 -1.62 69.36
C GLN A 94 17.63 -1.81 67.83
N THR A 95 18.65 -2.50 67.34
CA THR A 95 18.79 -2.98 65.95
C THR A 95 17.77 -4.08 65.65
N ARG A 96 16.50 -3.75 65.49
CA ARG A 96 15.58 -4.50 64.63
C ARG A 96 14.40 -3.63 64.25
N TYR A 97 14.34 -3.31 62.97
CA TYR A 97 13.17 -2.78 62.27
C TYR A 97 11.90 -3.55 62.73
N ARG A 98 11.01 -2.90 63.49
CA ARG A 98 9.65 -3.41 63.73
C ARG A 98 8.72 -2.71 62.74
N SER A 99 8.36 -3.43 61.69
CA SER A 99 7.43 -3.00 60.62
C SER A 99 5.95 -2.93 61.07
N GLY A 100 5.69 -2.54 62.30
CA GLY A 100 4.33 -2.38 62.81
C GLY A 100 4.41 -1.50 64.03
N GLY A 101 3.67 -0.37 64.00
CA GLY A 101 3.65 0.69 65.02
C GLY A 101 3.15 0.23 66.39
N GLY A 102 3.80 -0.77 66.99
CA GLY A 102 3.67 -1.11 68.38
C GLY A 102 4.46 -0.11 69.20
N LYS A 103 3.74 0.71 69.98
CA LYS A 103 4.31 1.62 70.97
C LYS A 103 5.34 0.86 71.82
N SER A 104 6.61 1.25 71.76
CA SER A 104 7.53 0.92 72.84
C SER A 104 6.96 1.61 74.08
N GLN A 105 6.59 0.84 75.10
CA GLN A 105 5.85 1.36 76.27
C GLN A 105 6.61 2.43 77.09
N ASN A 106 7.79 2.85 76.66
CA ASN A 106 8.74 3.67 77.41
C ASN A 106 9.32 4.90 76.65
N GLN A 107 8.71 5.34 75.53
CA GLN A 107 9.15 6.56 74.85
C GLN A 107 8.69 7.83 75.56
N LEU A 108 9.58 8.81 75.69
CA LEU A 108 9.25 10.13 76.24
C LEU A 108 8.59 11.00 75.18
N THR A 109 7.56 11.72 75.58
CA THR A 109 7.06 12.87 74.82
C THR A 109 8.06 14.03 74.89
N MET A 110 7.96 14.95 73.93
CA MET A 110 8.78 16.16 73.90
C MET A 110 8.69 16.99 75.20
N ASN A 111 7.49 17.08 75.80
CA ASN A 111 7.28 17.80 77.05
C ASN A 111 7.99 17.11 78.22
N GLU A 112 7.96 15.79 78.28
CA GLU A 112 8.67 15.02 79.30
C GLU A 112 10.19 15.14 79.14
N LEU A 113 10.72 15.10 77.90
CA LEU A 113 12.14 15.34 77.65
C LEU A 113 12.56 16.76 78.10
N ARG A 114 11.74 17.78 77.82
CA ARG A 114 11.98 19.16 78.27
C ARG A 114 11.99 19.26 79.79
N LEU A 115 11.04 18.61 80.47
CA LEU A 115 10.99 18.58 81.94
C LEU A 115 12.20 17.84 82.52
N PHE A 116 12.61 16.72 81.92
CA PHE A 116 13.77 15.96 82.37
C PHE A 116 15.08 16.75 82.21
N VAL A 117 15.29 17.42 81.08
CA VAL A 117 16.45 18.31 80.89
C VAL A 117 16.47 19.44 81.93
N ARG A 118 15.32 20.03 82.26
CA ARG A 118 15.21 21.03 83.34
C ARG A 118 15.57 20.45 84.71
N GLN A 119 15.13 19.23 85.01
CA GLN A 119 15.50 18.53 86.25
C GLN A 119 17.01 18.27 86.33
N LEU A 120 17.65 17.86 85.23
CA LEU A 120 19.11 17.67 85.20
C LEU A 120 19.87 18.99 85.44
N HIS A 121 19.36 20.12 84.94
CA HIS A 121 19.93 21.44 85.23
C HIS A 121 19.73 21.89 86.69
N ALA A 122 18.71 21.37 87.38
CA ALA A 122 18.44 21.68 88.78
C ALA A 122 19.35 20.93 89.76
N LEU A 123 19.99 19.83 89.34
CA LEU A 123 20.92 19.05 90.19
C LEU A 123 22.12 19.89 90.68
N PRO A 124 22.62 19.69 91.91
CA PRO A 124 23.79 20.42 92.43
C PRO A 124 25.10 20.19 91.65
N CYS A 125 25.20 19.08 90.90
CA CYS A 125 26.37 18.76 90.06
C CYS A 125 26.07 18.76 88.55
N VAL A 126 27.11 18.88 87.74
CA VAL A 126 27.04 18.76 86.27
C VAL A 126 27.19 17.31 85.84
N LEU A 127 26.28 16.87 84.97
CA LEU A 127 26.32 15.57 84.29
C LEU A 127 26.71 15.77 82.82
N SER A 128 27.56 14.89 82.28
CA SER A 128 27.99 14.94 80.87
C SER A 128 26.82 14.71 79.90
N GLN A 129 25.84 13.91 80.30
CA GLN A 129 24.64 13.60 79.51
C GLN A 129 23.73 14.82 79.32
N THR A 130 23.79 15.83 80.20
CA THR A 130 22.90 17.01 80.14
C THR A 130 23.08 17.79 78.84
N ILE A 131 24.31 17.92 78.34
CA ILE A 131 24.60 18.63 77.08
C ILE A 131 24.01 17.85 75.89
N LEU A 132 24.24 16.54 75.85
CA LEU A 132 23.76 15.66 74.77
C LEU A 132 22.22 15.61 74.70
N LEU A 133 21.55 15.57 75.85
CA LEU A 133 20.08 15.61 75.92
C LEU A 133 19.51 16.99 75.57
N LYS A 134 20.22 18.07 75.87
CA LYS A 134 19.84 19.42 75.43
C LYS A 134 19.95 19.58 73.91
N ASP A 135 21.01 19.04 73.32
CA ASP A 135 21.19 19.02 71.86
C ASP A 135 20.11 18.17 71.18
N LEU A 136 19.77 17.01 71.76
CA LEU A 136 18.63 16.19 71.31
C LEU A 136 17.30 16.97 71.38
N LEU A 137 17.02 17.63 72.51
CA LEU A 137 15.81 18.44 72.69
C LEU A 137 15.72 19.55 71.63
N THR A 138 16.83 20.22 71.33
CA THR A 138 16.90 21.30 70.33
C THR A 138 16.60 20.76 68.93
N ARG A 139 17.20 19.63 68.54
CA ARG A 139 16.93 18.99 67.24
C ARG A 139 15.48 18.53 67.09
N VAL A 140 14.88 18.01 68.17
CA VAL A 140 13.45 17.65 68.18
C VAL A 140 12.55 18.89 68.09
N GLU A 141 12.92 20.01 68.74
CA GLU A 141 12.23 21.30 68.60
C GLU A 141 12.28 21.83 67.17
N ASP A 142 13.44 21.76 66.52
CA ASP A 142 13.61 22.18 65.14
C ASP A 142 12.86 21.28 64.16
N PHE A 143 12.86 19.96 64.40
CA PHE A 143 12.04 19.01 63.66
C PHE A 143 10.56 19.36 63.73
N GLN A 144 10.02 19.64 64.93
CA GLN A 144 8.61 20.00 65.08
C GLN A 144 8.26 21.29 64.33
N LYS A 145 9.07 22.35 64.48
CA LYS A 145 8.86 23.61 63.74
C LYS A 145 8.88 23.40 62.23
N TYR A 146 9.82 22.59 61.73
CA TYR A 146 9.90 22.32 60.29
C TYR A 146 8.74 21.44 59.80
N SER A 147 8.27 20.49 60.62
CA SER A 147 7.08 19.69 60.33
C SER A 147 5.83 20.56 60.22
N GLU A 148 5.58 21.46 61.18
CA GLU A 148 4.43 22.38 61.15
C GLU A 148 4.47 23.28 59.91
N LYS A 149 5.66 23.79 59.56
CA LYS A 149 5.84 24.56 58.34
C LYS A 149 5.45 23.77 57.10
N LEU A 150 6.02 22.58 56.89
CA LEU A 150 5.73 21.77 55.70
C LEU A 150 4.27 21.31 55.64
N LEU A 151 3.66 20.96 56.78
CA LEU A 151 2.26 20.58 56.85
C LEU A 151 1.31 21.74 56.50
N SER A 152 1.74 22.98 56.73
CA SER A 152 0.97 24.19 56.38
C SER A 152 1.04 24.58 54.90
N GLU A 153 2.02 24.08 54.13
CA GLU A 153 2.14 24.36 52.70
C GLU A 153 1.04 23.64 51.92
N GLU A 154 0.34 24.29 50.98
CA GLU A 154 -0.75 23.64 50.23
C GLU A 154 -0.25 22.42 49.41
N ILE A 155 0.88 22.56 48.73
CA ILE A 155 1.52 21.53 47.91
C ILE A 155 3.01 21.43 48.28
N PRO A 156 3.34 20.70 49.36
CA PRO A 156 4.72 20.44 49.76
C PRO A 156 5.37 19.45 48.79
N SER A 157 6.69 19.51 48.67
CA SER A 157 7.43 18.54 47.86
C SER A 157 7.54 17.19 48.58
N ALA A 158 7.33 16.10 47.84
CA ALA A 158 7.45 14.75 48.37
C ALA A 158 8.88 14.44 48.85
N SER A 159 9.91 14.97 48.18
CA SER A 159 11.31 14.78 48.59
C SER A 159 11.58 15.40 49.96
N LYS A 160 11.14 16.64 50.20
CA LYS A 160 11.30 17.33 51.49
C LYS A 160 10.58 16.62 52.64
N LEU A 161 9.39 16.08 52.39
CA LEU A 161 8.65 15.28 53.37
C LEU A 161 9.35 13.97 53.69
N GLN A 162 9.90 13.31 52.67
CA GLN A 162 10.68 12.08 52.83
C GLN A 162 11.97 12.34 53.62
N GLU A 163 12.74 13.38 53.28
CA GLU A 163 13.94 13.80 54.02
C GLU A 163 13.62 14.09 55.48
N LEU A 164 12.51 14.77 55.77
CA LEU A 164 12.10 15.06 57.14
C LEU A 164 11.74 13.78 57.91
N LEU A 165 11.01 12.85 57.28
CA LEU A 165 10.71 11.55 57.88
C LEU A 165 11.98 10.73 58.15
N GLU A 166 13.02 10.87 57.34
CA GLU A 166 14.32 10.22 57.57
C GLU A 166 15.04 10.78 58.80
N VAL A 167 15.01 12.11 58.99
CA VAL A 167 15.53 12.75 60.21
C VAL A 167 14.82 12.23 61.46
N SER A 168 13.53 11.88 61.36
CA SER A 168 12.79 11.33 62.51
C SER A 168 13.35 10.02 63.06
N PHE A 169 14.07 9.24 62.25
CA PHE A 169 14.70 8.00 62.70
C PHE A 169 15.86 8.23 63.69
N ASP A 170 16.40 9.45 63.75
CA ASP A 170 17.45 9.83 64.71
C ASP A 170 16.92 10.11 66.12
N PHE A 171 15.60 10.09 66.30
CA PHE A 171 14.91 10.46 67.53
C PHE A 171 14.26 9.23 68.18
N ASP A 172 14.62 8.94 69.43
CA ASP A 172 13.93 7.95 70.27
C ASP A 172 12.97 8.65 71.25
N VAL A 173 12.05 9.43 70.68
CA VAL A 173 10.98 10.14 71.39
C VAL A 173 9.65 9.94 70.67
N ASP A 174 8.53 10.06 71.38
CA ASP A 174 7.21 10.00 70.78
C ASP A 174 6.93 11.26 69.95
N LEU A 175 6.67 11.08 68.65
CA LEU A 175 6.48 12.14 67.66
C LEU A 175 5.10 11.98 67.00
N PRO A 176 4.05 12.64 67.53
CA PRO A 176 2.70 12.49 67.00
C PRO A 176 2.54 13.00 65.57
N GLN A 177 3.40 13.93 65.12
CA GLN A 177 3.37 14.51 63.77
C GLN A 177 3.73 13.50 62.66
N LEU A 178 4.33 12.35 62.99
CA LEU A 178 4.76 11.36 62.00
C LEU A 178 3.61 10.74 61.20
N VAL A 179 2.44 10.59 61.82
CA VAL A 179 1.26 10.06 61.12
C VAL A 179 0.83 11.04 60.02
N GLU A 180 0.72 12.32 60.37
CA GLU A 180 0.30 13.37 59.44
C GLU A 180 1.34 13.60 58.33
N LEU A 181 2.63 13.57 58.65
CA LEU A 181 3.70 13.69 57.65
C LEU A 181 3.68 12.53 56.63
N ARG A 182 3.34 11.30 57.06
CA ARG A 182 3.21 10.15 56.14
C ARG A 182 2.00 10.31 55.21
N ILE A 183 0.86 10.75 55.75
CA ILE A 183 -0.33 11.06 54.96
C ILE A 183 0.01 12.14 53.92
N ARG A 184 0.64 13.23 54.34
CA ARG A 184 1.05 14.30 53.43
C ARG A 184 2.03 13.84 52.36
N LEU A 185 2.95 12.92 52.69
CA LEU A 185 3.90 12.39 51.72
C LEU A 185 3.19 11.60 50.61
N GLU A 186 2.21 10.76 50.95
CA GLU A 186 1.43 10.02 49.96
C GLU A 186 0.64 10.97 49.04
N GLN A 187 0.02 12.00 49.62
CA GLN A 187 -0.69 13.04 48.85
C GLN A 187 0.26 13.83 47.92
N ALA A 188 1.45 14.21 48.42
CA ALA A 188 2.43 14.95 47.64
C ALA A 188 2.97 14.12 46.47
N ARG A 189 3.29 12.84 46.69
CA ARG A 189 3.73 11.91 45.63
C ARG A 189 2.69 11.80 44.53
N TRP A 190 1.43 11.59 44.90
CA TRP A 190 0.36 11.49 43.94
C TRP A 190 0.16 12.78 43.14
N LEU A 191 0.21 13.95 43.79
CA LEU A 191 0.14 15.24 43.09
C LEU A 191 1.30 15.46 42.12
N GLU A 192 2.52 15.08 42.51
CA GLU A 192 3.70 15.11 41.64
C GLU A 192 3.55 14.14 40.46
N ASP A 193 3.03 12.92 40.67
CA ASP A 193 2.76 11.94 39.62
C ASP A 193 1.72 12.47 38.61
N VAL A 194 0.61 13.04 39.10
CA VAL A 194 -0.41 13.67 38.25
C VAL A 194 0.20 14.81 37.43
N GLN A 195 0.99 15.66 38.07
CA GLN A 195 1.66 16.76 37.36
C GLN A 195 2.60 16.21 36.27
N ASN A 196 3.45 15.24 36.60
CA ASN A 196 4.44 14.67 35.68
C ASN A 196 3.80 14.01 34.46
N VAL A 197 2.75 13.21 34.66
CA VAL A 197 2.05 12.54 33.55
C VAL A 197 1.28 13.56 32.69
N CYS A 198 0.72 14.61 33.30
CA CYS A 198 0.02 15.66 32.57
C CYS A 198 0.94 16.71 31.90
N LEU A 199 2.27 16.67 32.09
CA LEU A 199 3.21 17.60 31.41
C LEU A 199 3.20 17.43 29.89
N ASP A 200 3.07 16.19 29.41
CA ASP A 200 2.97 15.89 27.98
C ASP A 200 1.53 15.48 27.62
N HIS A 201 0.73 16.49 27.28
CA HIS A 201 -0.66 16.31 26.85
C HIS A 201 -0.82 15.39 25.63
N THR A 202 0.24 15.21 24.83
CA THR A 202 0.17 14.41 23.60
C THR A 202 0.34 12.92 23.83
N SER A 203 0.88 12.52 24.99
CA SER A 203 1.04 11.11 25.38
C SER A 203 0.07 10.65 26.46
N LEU A 204 -0.62 11.58 27.14
CA LEU A 204 -1.60 11.27 28.19
C LEU A 204 -2.78 10.44 27.65
N THR A 205 -2.84 9.16 28.01
CA THR A 205 -3.91 8.25 27.58
C THR A 205 -5.06 8.16 28.59
N LEU A 206 -6.22 7.66 28.16
CA LEU A 206 -7.37 7.37 29.05
C LEU A 206 -6.98 6.39 30.17
N ASP A 207 -6.12 5.42 29.88
CA ASP A 207 -5.67 4.44 30.87
C ASP A 207 -4.72 5.07 31.90
N ASP A 208 -3.90 6.04 31.51
CA ASP A 208 -3.08 6.79 32.46
C ASP A 208 -3.95 7.60 33.43
N MET A 209 -4.98 8.29 32.91
CA MET A 209 -5.94 9.02 33.73
C MET A 209 -6.68 8.09 34.71
N ARG A 210 -7.16 6.93 34.24
CA ARG A 210 -7.83 5.93 35.09
C ARG A 210 -6.90 5.43 36.20
N ARG A 211 -5.65 5.08 35.87
CA ARG A 211 -4.66 4.63 36.88
C ARG A 211 -4.36 5.71 37.92
N LEU A 212 -4.28 6.98 37.52
CA LEU A 212 -4.08 8.11 38.45
C LEU A 212 -5.30 8.34 39.34
N ILE A 213 -6.51 8.20 38.81
CA ILE A 213 -7.75 8.27 39.59
C ILE A 213 -7.79 7.12 40.60
N ASP A 214 -7.55 5.88 40.16
CA ASP A 214 -7.55 4.69 41.01
C ASP A 214 -6.53 4.80 42.16
N SER A 215 -5.32 5.33 41.89
CA SER A 215 -4.31 5.54 42.92
C SER A 215 -4.65 6.66 43.90
N GLY A 216 -5.50 7.63 43.49
CA GLY A 216 -5.89 8.76 44.33
C GLY A 216 -7.12 8.50 45.22
N VAL A 217 -8.02 7.57 44.85
CA VAL A 217 -9.26 7.28 45.61
C VAL A 217 -9.00 6.82 47.05
N GLY A 218 -7.85 6.19 47.31
CA GLY A 218 -7.48 5.70 48.64
C GLY A 218 -6.79 6.73 49.55
N LEU A 219 -6.48 7.93 49.04
CA LEU A 219 -5.75 8.95 49.79
C LEU A 219 -6.64 9.64 50.84
N ALA A 220 -6.02 10.09 51.93
CA ALA A 220 -6.73 10.91 52.91
C ALA A 220 -7.21 12.24 52.29
N PRO A 221 -8.36 12.79 52.72
CA PRO A 221 -8.92 14.03 52.15
C PRO A 221 -7.97 15.23 52.27
N HIS A 222 -7.78 15.97 51.17
CA HIS A 222 -7.05 17.23 51.15
C HIS A 222 -7.49 18.09 49.96
N PRO A 223 -7.69 19.42 50.11
CA PRO A 223 -8.24 20.28 49.04
C PRO A 223 -7.46 20.22 47.71
N ALA A 224 -6.13 20.15 47.77
CA ALA A 224 -5.31 20.05 46.56
C ALA A 224 -5.52 18.72 45.82
N VAL A 225 -5.68 17.62 46.56
CA VAL A 225 -5.93 16.28 46.01
C VAL A 225 -7.31 16.22 45.40
N GLU A 226 -8.33 16.71 46.10
CA GLU A 226 -9.72 16.78 45.60
C GLU A 226 -9.83 17.62 44.32
N LYS A 227 -9.14 18.76 44.28
CA LYS A 227 -9.09 19.63 43.09
C LYS A 227 -8.42 18.96 41.90
N ALA A 228 -7.29 18.27 42.11
CA ALA A 228 -6.61 17.54 41.06
C ALA A 228 -7.42 16.32 40.59
N MET A 229 -8.07 15.60 41.52
CA MET A 229 -8.97 14.48 41.24
C MET A 229 -10.15 14.92 40.38
N ALA A 230 -10.82 16.02 40.76
CA ALA A 230 -11.93 16.57 40.00
C ALA A 230 -11.53 16.94 38.56
N ARG A 231 -10.35 17.55 38.39
CA ARG A 231 -9.80 17.88 37.05
C ARG A 231 -9.51 16.64 36.21
N LEU A 232 -8.92 15.60 36.81
CA LEU A 232 -8.67 14.33 36.13
C LEU A 232 -9.96 13.64 35.70
N GLN A 233 -10.98 13.63 36.57
CA GLN A 233 -12.29 13.05 36.27
C GLN A 233 -13.02 13.83 35.16
N GLU A 234 -12.97 15.16 35.19
CA GLU A 234 -13.52 16.01 34.13
C GLU A 234 -12.81 15.73 32.80
N LEU A 235 -11.48 15.73 32.78
CA LEU A 235 -10.69 15.45 31.59
C LEU A 235 -10.99 14.06 31.04
N LEU A 236 -11.00 13.02 31.89
CA LEU A 236 -11.32 11.66 31.49
C LEU A 236 -12.71 11.58 30.84
N THR A 237 -13.72 12.21 31.45
CA THR A 237 -15.10 12.21 30.94
C THR A 237 -15.18 12.84 29.55
N VAL A 238 -14.54 13.99 29.37
CA VAL A 238 -14.51 14.70 28.07
C VAL A 238 -13.74 13.88 27.04
N SER A 239 -12.57 13.34 27.41
CA SER A 239 -11.72 12.54 26.53
C SER A 239 -12.40 11.24 26.08
N GLU A 240 -13.08 10.51 26.99
CA GLU A 240 -13.88 9.32 26.66
C GLU A 240 -15.03 9.65 25.72
N HIS A 241 -15.80 10.71 26.03
CA HIS A 241 -16.90 11.17 25.19
C HIS A 241 -16.43 11.45 23.76
N TRP A 242 -15.30 12.15 23.62
CA TRP A 242 -14.79 12.54 22.30
C TRP A 242 -14.11 11.42 21.54
N ASP A 243 -13.42 10.50 22.21
CA ASP A 243 -12.85 9.33 21.56
C ASP A 243 -13.95 8.41 21.00
N ASP A 244 -15.03 8.20 21.77
CA ASP A 244 -16.20 7.47 21.30
C ASP A 244 -16.99 8.23 20.23
N LYS A 245 -17.17 9.54 20.38
CA LYS A 245 -17.82 10.38 19.35
C LYS A 245 -17.04 10.31 18.04
N ALA A 246 -15.71 10.46 18.05
CA ALA A 246 -14.86 10.31 16.87
C ALA A 246 -15.01 8.91 16.23
N ARG A 247 -15.01 7.85 17.05
CA ARG A 247 -15.26 6.48 16.58
C ARG A 247 -16.62 6.34 15.88
N THR A 248 -17.68 6.89 16.44
CA THR A 248 -19.04 6.82 15.86
C THR A 248 -19.12 7.59 14.54
N LEU A 249 -18.51 8.78 14.47
CA LEU A 249 -18.47 9.60 13.25
C LEU A 249 -17.76 8.88 12.09
N ILE A 250 -16.61 8.24 12.36
CA ILE A 250 -15.85 7.47 11.35
C ILE A 250 -16.64 6.23 10.88
N LYS A 251 -17.35 5.56 11.78
CA LYS A 251 -18.10 4.33 11.48
C LYS A 251 -19.51 4.59 10.93
N ALA A 252 -19.96 5.84 10.90
CA ALA A 252 -21.31 6.21 10.51
C ALA A 252 -21.66 5.72 9.10
N ARG A 253 -22.88 5.21 8.95
CA ARG A 253 -23.51 4.90 7.65
C ARG A 253 -24.91 5.49 7.63
N PRO A 254 -25.22 6.47 6.74
CA PRO A 254 -24.35 7.05 5.72
C PRO A 254 -23.12 7.78 6.30
N ARG A 255 -22.05 7.89 5.49
CA ARG A 255 -20.82 8.60 5.88
C ARG A 255 -21.12 10.09 6.08
N GLN A 256 -20.41 10.73 7.01
CA GLN A 256 -20.58 12.15 7.33
C GLN A 256 -19.90 13.05 6.29
N SER A 257 -20.40 14.27 6.12
CA SER A 257 -19.79 15.28 5.26
C SER A 257 -18.43 15.73 5.78
N LEU A 258 -17.54 16.16 4.87
CA LEU A 258 -16.23 16.67 5.25
C LEU A 258 -16.34 17.85 6.23
N SER A 259 -17.23 18.80 5.96
CA SER A 259 -17.44 19.98 6.81
C SER A 259 -17.85 19.64 8.24
N SER A 260 -18.69 18.62 8.43
CA SER A 260 -19.08 18.16 9.76
C SER A 260 -17.93 17.51 10.51
N LEU A 261 -17.08 16.76 9.82
CA LEU A 261 -15.93 16.09 10.44
C LEU A 261 -14.80 17.09 10.77
N GLU A 262 -14.61 18.13 9.96
CA GLU A 262 -13.68 19.23 10.26
C GLU A 262 -14.10 20.03 11.51
N ALA A 263 -15.41 20.22 11.71
CA ALA A 263 -15.91 20.85 12.94
C ALA A 263 -15.57 20.01 14.18
N ALA A 264 -15.79 18.69 14.09
CA ALA A 264 -15.44 17.75 15.16
C ALA A 264 -13.91 17.68 15.39
N GLU A 265 -13.10 17.72 14.33
CA GLU A 265 -11.64 17.78 14.42
C GLU A 265 -11.17 18.96 15.25
N LYS A 266 -11.73 20.16 15.02
CA LYS A 266 -11.40 21.37 15.79
C LYS A 266 -11.75 21.27 17.26
N GLU A 267 -12.87 20.63 17.60
CA GLU A 267 -13.25 20.40 19.00
C GLU A 267 -12.32 19.39 19.69
N ILE A 268 -11.86 18.38 18.96
CA ILE A 268 -10.89 17.38 19.45
C ILE A 268 -9.50 17.99 19.66
N ASP A 269 -9.07 18.94 18.82
CA ASP A 269 -7.77 19.63 18.94
C ASP A 269 -7.56 20.35 20.28
N VAL A 270 -8.66 20.74 20.95
CA VAL A 270 -8.60 21.45 22.23
C VAL A 270 -8.41 20.51 23.42
N ILE A 271 -8.61 19.21 23.24
CA ILE A 271 -8.56 18.23 24.34
C ILE A 271 -7.10 17.85 24.61
N PRO A 272 -6.58 18.10 25.83
CA PRO A 272 -5.17 17.84 26.15
C PRO A 272 -4.94 16.36 26.51
N ALA A 273 -5.27 15.46 25.58
CA ALA A 273 -5.13 14.02 25.74
C ALA A 273 -4.87 13.31 24.41
N TYR A 274 -4.21 12.16 24.49
CA TYR A 274 -4.07 11.24 23.37
C TYR A 274 -5.37 10.50 23.11
N LEU A 275 -6.04 10.81 21.99
CA LEU A 275 -7.28 10.18 21.55
C LEU A 275 -7.06 9.38 20.26
N PRO A 276 -6.96 8.03 20.31
CA PRO A 276 -6.70 7.20 19.13
C PRO A 276 -7.71 7.42 18.00
N ASN A 277 -9.00 7.51 18.31
CA ASN A 277 -10.03 7.73 17.30
C ASN A 277 -10.05 9.20 16.84
N GLY A 278 -9.64 10.14 17.69
CA GLY A 278 -9.43 11.54 17.30
C GLY A 278 -8.34 11.68 16.23
N ILE A 279 -7.23 10.93 16.36
CA ILE A 279 -6.17 10.88 15.34
C ILE A 279 -6.68 10.22 14.06
N ALA A 280 -7.40 9.10 14.17
CA ALA A 280 -7.99 8.44 13.01
C ALA A 280 -8.98 9.36 12.25
N LEU A 281 -9.71 10.22 12.98
CA LEU A 281 -10.60 11.22 12.39
C LEU A 281 -9.82 12.29 11.62
N LYS A 282 -8.77 12.85 12.22
CA LYS A 282 -7.87 13.82 11.57
C LYS A 282 -7.28 13.25 10.28
N ASP A 283 -6.79 12.01 10.32
CA ASP A 283 -6.27 11.31 9.15
C ASP A 283 -7.34 11.12 8.06
N ALA A 284 -8.58 10.80 8.44
CA ALA A 284 -9.68 10.66 7.50
C ALA A 284 -10.04 11.99 6.82
N VAL A 285 -10.11 13.08 7.60
CA VAL A 285 -10.35 14.44 7.10
C VAL A 285 -9.24 14.87 6.14
N LYS A 286 -7.97 14.65 6.52
CA LYS A 286 -6.82 14.95 5.66
C LYS A 286 -6.88 14.19 4.33
N LYS A 287 -7.09 12.87 4.38
CA LYS A 287 -7.19 12.04 3.16
C LYS A 287 -8.34 12.51 2.26
N ALA A 288 -9.47 12.91 2.84
CA ALA A 288 -10.60 13.46 2.08
C ALA A 288 -10.23 14.80 1.41
N LYS A 289 -9.53 15.70 2.11
CA LYS A 289 -9.03 16.96 1.54
C LYS A 289 -8.06 16.73 0.38
N ASP A 290 -7.07 15.88 0.59
CA ASP A 290 -6.07 15.54 -0.43
C ASP A 290 -6.74 14.94 -1.68
N TRP A 291 -7.73 14.07 -1.48
CA TRP A 291 -8.50 13.47 -2.57
C TRP A 291 -9.36 14.51 -3.32
N LEU A 292 -10.04 15.40 -2.60
CA LEU A 292 -10.85 16.46 -3.20
C LEU A 292 -9.98 17.42 -4.02
N GLN A 293 -8.84 17.85 -3.47
CA GLN A 293 -7.90 18.71 -4.16
C GLN A 293 -7.41 18.08 -5.48
N GLU A 294 -7.15 16.77 -5.48
CA GLU A 294 -6.75 16.06 -6.70
C GLU A 294 -7.87 16.03 -7.73
N VAL A 295 -9.11 15.74 -7.33
CA VAL A 295 -10.28 15.77 -8.22
C VAL A 295 -10.53 17.17 -8.79
N GLU A 296 -10.41 18.21 -7.97
CA GLU A 296 -10.54 19.61 -8.39
C GLU A 296 -9.43 19.99 -9.39
N SER A 297 -8.19 19.55 -9.15
CA SER A 297 -7.08 19.80 -10.05
C SER A 297 -7.30 19.15 -11.43
N LEU A 298 -7.92 17.97 -11.46
CA LEU A 298 -8.29 17.30 -12.71
C LEU A 298 -9.38 18.07 -13.47
N GLN A 299 -10.37 18.62 -12.76
CA GLN A 299 -11.43 19.42 -13.38
C GLN A 299 -10.91 20.77 -13.89
N ALA A 300 -10.05 21.44 -13.11
CA ALA A 300 -9.50 22.76 -13.45
C ALA A 300 -8.44 22.70 -14.56
N GLY A 301 -7.69 21.60 -14.65
CA GLY A 301 -6.56 21.46 -15.58
C GLY A 301 -6.94 21.44 -17.06
N GLY A 302 -8.22 21.38 -17.42
CA GLY A 302 -8.73 21.39 -18.79
C GLY A 302 -8.33 20.18 -19.65
N ARG A 303 -7.47 19.30 -19.13
CA ARG A 303 -7.01 18.07 -19.78
C ARG A 303 -8.03 16.97 -19.57
N VAL A 304 -8.20 16.14 -20.60
CA VAL A 304 -9.05 14.96 -20.56
C VAL A 304 -8.39 13.90 -19.67
N PRO A 305 -9.01 13.44 -18.57
CA PRO A 305 -8.41 12.45 -17.68
C PRO A 305 -8.29 11.08 -18.38
N VAL A 306 -7.26 10.33 -18.01
CA VAL A 306 -7.08 8.94 -18.45
C VAL A 306 -7.91 8.01 -17.55
N LEU A 307 -8.50 6.96 -18.11
CA LEU A 307 -9.35 6.00 -17.41
C LEU A 307 -8.69 5.43 -16.15
N ASP A 308 -7.43 5.01 -16.23
CA ASP A 308 -6.72 4.40 -15.10
C ASP A 308 -6.58 5.35 -13.90
N MET A 309 -6.35 6.64 -14.15
CA MET A 309 -6.33 7.68 -13.11
C MET A 309 -7.69 7.79 -12.41
N LEU A 310 -8.80 7.73 -13.16
CA LEU A 310 -10.15 7.78 -12.58
C LEU A 310 -10.43 6.53 -11.74
N VAL A 311 -10.03 5.35 -12.23
CA VAL A 311 -10.17 4.08 -11.50
C VAL A 311 -9.35 4.08 -10.21
N GLU A 312 -8.13 4.62 -10.23
CA GLU A 312 -7.27 4.77 -9.05
C GLU A 312 -7.92 5.71 -8.02
N LEU A 313 -8.43 6.86 -8.45
CA LEU A 313 -9.13 7.81 -7.57
C LEU A 313 -10.36 7.18 -6.90
N ILE A 314 -11.18 6.46 -7.67
CA ILE A 314 -12.35 5.75 -7.13
C ILE A 314 -11.90 4.67 -6.15
N THR A 315 -10.86 3.91 -6.47
CA THR A 315 -10.36 2.84 -5.59
C THR A 315 -9.87 3.40 -4.26
N ARG A 316 -9.09 4.49 -4.28
CA ARG A 316 -8.60 5.17 -3.06
C ARG A 316 -9.75 5.75 -2.24
N SER A 317 -10.77 6.33 -2.88
CA SER A 317 -11.94 6.90 -2.21
C SER A 317 -12.70 5.90 -1.32
N ARG A 318 -12.70 4.61 -1.69
CA ARG A 318 -13.39 3.56 -0.92
C ARG A 318 -12.80 3.40 0.49
N SER A 319 -11.51 3.67 0.66
CA SER A 319 -10.80 3.60 1.94
C SER A 319 -10.99 4.83 2.83
N ILE A 320 -11.54 5.93 2.30
CA ILE A 320 -11.72 7.19 3.04
C ILE A 320 -13.10 7.18 3.71
N PRO A 321 -13.21 7.17 5.06
CA PRO A 321 -14.49 7.06 5.77
C PRO A 321 -15.25 8.39 5.85
N VAL A 322 -15.31 9.13 4.74
CA VAL A 322 -15.96 10.44 4.60
C VAL A 322 -16.90 10.41 3.39
N HIS A 323 -17.98 11.19 3.43
CA HIS A 323 -18.82 11.42 2.26
C HIS A 323 -18.07 12.30 1.26
N LEU A 324 -17.93 11.81 0.03
CA LEU A 324 -17.18 12.46 -1.04
C LEU A 324 -18.15 12.81 -2.17
N ASP A 325 -18.53 14.09 -2.27
CA ASP A 325 -19.60 14.54 -3.17
C ASP A 325 -19.34 14.23 -4.65
N TYR A 326 -18.06 14.26 -5.07
CA TYR A 326 -17.68 13.96 -6.45
C TYR A 326 -17.62 12.46 -6.79
N LEU A 327 -17.62 11.57 -5.79
CA LEU A 327 -17.42 10.14 -6.02
C LEU A 327 -18.51 9.52 -6.92
N PRO A 328 -19.82 9.73 -6.69
CA PRO A 328 -20.86 9.16 -7.56
C PRO A 328 -20.73 9.61 -9.02
N ARG A 329 -20.31 10.86 -9.24
CA ARG A 329 -20.07 11.40 -10.59
C ARG A 329 -18.90 10.71 -11.28
N LEU A 330 -17.80 10.45 -10.57
CA LEU A 330 -16.66 9.72 -11.11
C LEU A 330 -17.01 8.25 -11.42
N GLU A 331 -17.78 7.60 -10.54
CA GLU A 331 -18.26 6.23 -10.75
C GLU A 331 -19.17 6.13 -11.98
N SER A 332 -20.12 7.08 -12.14
CA SER A 332 -20.96 7.19 -13.33
C SER A 332 -20.11 7.38 -14.60
N LEU A 333 -19.09 8.23 -14.54
CA LEU A 333 -18.20 8.50 -15.68
C LEU A 333 -17.44 7.24 -16.11
N VAL A 334 -16.90 6.47 -15.16
CA VAL A 334 -16.24 5.19 -15.47
C VAL A 334 -17.24 4.17 -16.01
N ALA A 335 -18.47 4.12 -15.50
CA ALA A 335 -19.52 3.25 -16.03
C ALA A 335 -19.89 3.59 -17.48
N GLU A 336 -20.02 4.89 -17.83
CA GLU A 336 -20.24 5.34 -19.20
C GLU A 336 -19.12 4.89 -20.16
N VAL A 337 -17.86 4.92 -19.70
CA VAL A 337 -16.72 4.40 -20.47
C VAL A 337 -16.86 2.89 -20.71
N GLN A 338 -17.30 2.12 -19.73
CA GLN A 338 -17.49 0.67 -19.91
C GLN A 338 -18.61 0.36 -20.92
N VAL A 339 -19.73 1.08 -20.84
CA VAL A 339 -20.82 0.97 -21.83
C VAL A 339 -20.33 1.32 -23.23
N TRP A 340 -19.49 2.35 -23.35
CA TRP A 340 -18.85 2.69 -24.62
C TRP A 340 -17.95 1.57 -25.14
N LYS A 341 -17.11 0.96 -24.28
CA LYS A 341 -16.21 -0.15 -24.65
C LYS A 341 -17.00 -1.36 -25.15
N GLU A 342 -18.13 -1.66 -24.51
CA GLU A 342 -19.04 -2.74 -24.93
C GLU A 342 -19.65 -2.45 -26.31
N CYS A 343 -20.17 -1.24 -26.51
CA CYS A 343 -20.74 -0.81 -27.80
C CYS A 343 -19.70 -0.87 -28.93
N ALA A 344 -18.47 -0.39 -28.67
CA ALA A 344 -17.37 -0.48 -29.63
C ALA A 344 -16.99 -1.94 -29.91
N SER A 345 -16.94 -2.79 -28.88
CA SER A 345 -16.67 -4.23 -29.04
C SER A 345 -17.71 -4.90 -29.94
N ASN A 346 -19.01 -4.66 -29.69
CA ASN A 346 -20.10 -5.19 -30.51
C ASN A 346 -20.10 -4.66 -31.96
N THR A 347 -19.44 -3.52 -32.21
CA THR A 347 -19.35 -2.91 -33.55
C THR A 347 -18.21 -3.52 -34.38
N PHE A 348 -17.07 -3.83 -33.74
CA PHE A 348 -15.86 -4.30 -34.45
C PHE A 348 -15.64 -5.82 -34.37
N LEU A 349 -16.00 -6.45 -33.26
CA LEU A 349 -15.74 -7.87 -33.04
C LEU A 349 -16.84 -8.74 -33.67
N THR A 350 -16.45 -9.92 -34.17
CA THR A 350 -17.38 -10.97 -34.59
C THR A 350 -17.86 -11.78 -33.39
N GLU A 351 -19.02 -12.46 -33.48
CA GLU A 351 -19.65 -13.19 -32.36
C GLU A 351 -18.72 -14.20 -31.66
N ASP A 352 -17.80 -14.84 -32.39
CA ASP A 352 -16.82 -15.80 -31.86
C ASP A 352 -15.37 -15.26 -31.82
N SER A 353 -15.19 -13.93 -31.75
CA SER A 353 -13.86 -13.32 -31.79
C SER A 353 -13.00 -13.71 -30.58
N SER A 354 -11.77 -14.19 -30.82
CA SER A 354 -10.75 -14.38 -29.78
C SER A 354 -9.90 -13.12 -29.52
N TYR A 355 -10.21 -12.02 -30.20
CA TYR A 355 -9.48 -10.76 -30.12
C TYR A 355 -10.20 -9.76 -29.22
N SER A 356 -9.43 -9.01 -28.44
CA SER A 356 -9.87 -7.82 -27.73
C SER A 356 -10.12 -6.65 -28.70
N LEU A 357 -10.91 -5.68 -28.26
CA LEU A 357 -11.15 -4.45 -29.02
C LEU A 357 -9.83 -3.71 -29.35
N LEU A 358 -8.88 -3.68 -28.41
CA LEU A 358 -7.58 -3.03 -28.63
C LEU A 358 -6.73 -3.79 -29.67
N GLU A 359 -6.71 -5.13 -29.65
CA GLU A 359 -6.04 -5.97 -30.66
C GLU A 359 -6.56 -5.71 -32.08
N VAL A 360 -7.85 -5.36 -32.19
CA VAL A 360 -8.48 -5.05 -33.48
C VAL A 360 -8.16 -3.64 -33.92
N LEU A 361 -8.31 -2.64 -33.05
CA LEU A 361 -8.16 -1.23 -33.41
C LEU A 361 -6.71 -0.78 -33.61
N CYS A 362 -5.76 -1.36 -32.87
CA CYS A 362 -4.35 -1.02 -32.98
C CYS A 362 -3.69 -1.66 -34.22
N PRO A 363 -2.61 -1.06 -34.76
CA PRO A 363 -1.72 -1.75 -35.68
C PRO A 363 -1.20 -3.06 -35.08
N ARG A 364 -1.10 -4.10 -35.91
CA ARG A 364 -0.77 -5.46 -35.47
C ARG A 364 0.70 -5.57 -35.04
N CYS A 365 0.91 -6.01 -33.81
CA CYS A 365 2.25 -6.30 -33.27
C CYS A 365 2.62 -7.80 -33.31
N ASP A 366 1.76 -8.67 -33.84
CA ASP A 366 1.91 -10.13 -33.78
C ASP A 366 2.16 -10.80 -35.15
N ILE A 367 2.45 -10.00 -36.19
CA ILE A 367 2.73 -10.50 -37.54
C ILE A 367 4.01 -11.35 -37.54
N GLY A 368 3.95 -12.54 -38.15
CA GLY A 368 5.09 -13.47 -38.27
C GLY A 368 5.33 -14.36 -37.04
N THR A 369 4.64 -14.12 -35.91
CA THR A 369 4.77 -14.92 -34.69
C THR A 369 3.81 -16.11 -34.71
N SER A 370 4.07 -17.12 -35.53
CA SER A 370 3.25 -18.34 -35.57
C SER A 370 4.00 -19.53 -34.97
N GLY A 371 3.59 -19.94 -33.75
CA GLY A 371 4.00 -21.21 -33.16
C GLY A 371 3.88 -21.29 -31.64
N PHE A 372 2.75 -21.82 -31.16
CA PHE A 372 2.53 -22.43 -29.84
C PHE A 372 2.56 -21.55 -28.56
N LYS A 373 1.38 -21.51 -27.93
CA LYS A 373 1.10 -21.16 -26.52
C LYS A 373 1.29 -19.69 -26.15
N ARG A 374 0.18 -18.94 -26.23
CA ARG A 374 -0.08 -17.76 -25.40
C ARG A 374 -0.04 -18.17 -23.92
N LYS A 375 1.15 -18.30 -23.33
CA LYS A 375 1.31 -18.32 -21.88
C LYS A 375 1.31 -16.87 -21.41
N THR A 376 0.28 -16.50 -20.66
CA THR A 376 0.27 -15.30 -19.83
C THR A 376 1.52 -15.29 -18.95
N LYS A 377 2.50 -14.45 -19.32
CA LYS A 377 3.71 -14.25 -18.53
C LYS A 377 3.33 -13.40 -17.33
N LYS A 378 3.20 -14.03 -16.16
CA LYS A 378 3.09 -13.34 -14.87
C LYS A 378 4.21 -12.31 -14.76
N THR A 379 3.80 -11.08 -14.46
CA THR A 379 4.62 -9.90 -14.20
C THR A 379 5.68 -10.24 -13.16
N LYS A 380 6.95 -10.19 -13.54
CA LYS A 380 8.07 -10.10 -12.60
C LYS A 380 8.53 -8.66 -12.63
N GLU A 381 8.27 -7.94 -11.54
CA GLU A 381 8.67 -6.56 -11.35
C GLU A 381 10.19 -6.42 -11.51
N SER A 382 10.60 -5.49 -12.37
CA SER A 382 11.98 -5.03 -12.47
C SER A 382 12.02 -3.55 -12.11
N VAL A 383 12.82 -3.25 -11.09
CA VAL A 383 13.08 -1.92 -10.51
C VAL A 383 13.59 -0.93 -11.58
N PRO A 384 13.17 0.35 -11.56
CA PRO A 384 13.63 1.32 -12.53
C PRO A 384 15.01 1.85 -12.17
N ASN A 385 15.94 1.84 -13.14
CA ASN A 385 17.16 2.65 -13.04
C ASN A 385 17.22 3.62 -14.22
N GLY A 386 17.46 4.89 -13.89
CA GLY A 386 17.35 6.03 -14.79
C GLY A 386 18.38 5.99 -15.91
N LYS A 387 17.88 5.96 -17.15
CA LYS A 387 18.45 6.58 -18.36
C LYS A 387 17.42 6.42 -19.47
N LYS A 388 17.02 7.52 -20.11
CA LYS A 388 16.09 7.58 -21.26
C LYS A 388 16.58 6.62 -22.37
N LYS A 389 16.09 5.39 -22.36
CA LYS A 389 16.20 4.43 -23.45
C LYS A 389 14.80 4.34 -24.03
N SER A 390 14.66 4.62 -25.32
CA SER A 390 13.40 4.44 -26.05
C SER A 390 12.85 3.04 -25.76
N THR A 391 11.67 3.00 -25.13
CA THR A 391 10.97 1.75 -24.85
C THR A 391 10.64 1.10 -26.19
N LYS A 392 11.34 0.02 -26.54
CA LYS A 392 11.09 -0.70 -27.79
C LYS A 392 9.68 -1.28 -27.76
N LEU A 393 8.79 -0.67 -28.55
CA LEU A 393 7.39 -1.06 -28.69
C LEU A 393 7.28 -2.28 -29.62
N GLU A 394 7.53 -3.47 -29.07
CA GLU A 394 7.59 -4.72 -29.85
C GLU A 394 6.33 -5.60 -29.65
N SER A 395 5.60 -5.42 -28.55
CA SER A 395 4.38 -6.19 -28.25
C SER A 395 3.15 -5.29 -28.02
N LEU A 396 1.95 -5.86 -28.17
CA LEU A 396 0.71 -5.14 -27.88
C LEU A 396 0.64 -4.69 -26.41
N CYS A 397 1.11 -5.51 -25.47
CA CYS A 397 1.14 -5.16 -24.05
C CYS A 397 2.01 -3.93 -23.76
N ASP A 398 3.10 -3.75 -24.52
CA ASP A 398 3.96 -2.58 -24.39
C ASP A 398 3.29 -1.33 -24.99
N LEU A 399 2.57 -1.50 -26.10
CA LEU A 399 1.75 -0.43 -26.70
C LEU A 399 0.60 -0.01 -25.79
N GLU A 400 -0.16 -0.95 -25.23
CA GLU A 400 -1.24 -0.67 -24.28
C GLU A 400 -0.73 0.10 -23.04
N ARG A 401 0.40 -0.34 -22.47
CA ARG A 401 1.03 0.35 -21.33
C ARG A 401 1.46 1.77 -21.71
N ALA A 402 2.13 1.93 -22.85
CA ALA A 402 2.58 3.24 -23.33
C ALA A 402 1.39 4.18 -23.62
N LEU A 403 0.29 3.66 -24.19
CA LEU A 403 -0.94 4.42 -24.40
C LEU A 403 -1.60 4.81 -23.08
N SER A 404 -1.63 3.92 -22.09
CA SER A 404 -2.24 4.18 -20.78
C SER A 404 -1.45 5.23 -19.99
N GLU A 405 -0.11 5.19 -20.04
CA GLU A 405 0.77 6.16 -19.37
C GLU A 405 0.82 7.53 -20.06
N CYS A 406 0.48 7.58 -21.34
CA CYS A 406 0.57 8.80 -22.13
C CYS A 406 -0.51 9.82 -21.71
N LYS A 407 -0.11 11.09 -21.61
CA LYS A 407 -0.99 12.19 -21.17
C LYS A 407 -1.51 13.04 -22.32
N GLU A 408 -0.95 12.88 -23.52
CA GLU A 408 -1.20 13.74 -24.67
C GLU A 408 -1.65 12.93 -25.88
N THR A 409 -2.75 13.34 -26.50
CA THR A 409 -3.28 12.67 -27.69
C THR A 409 -2.25 12.63 -28.83
N ALA A 410 -1.52 13.72 -29.08
CA ALA A 410 -0.53 13.78 -30.16
C ALA A 410 0.59 12.73 -30.00
N ALA A 411 1.10 12.55 -28.77
CA ALA A 411 2.10 11.53 -28.48
C ALA A 411 1.54 10.11 -28.66
N ALA A 412 0.30 9.86 -28.25
CA ALA A 412 -0.37 8.58 -28.49
C ALA A 412 -0.56 8.26 -29.99
N MET A 413 -0.95 9.26 -30.78
CA MET A 413 -1.08 9.13 -32.25
C MET A 413 0.28 8.85 -32.91
N ALA A 414 1.36 9.49 -32.43
CA ALA A 414 2.71 9.22 -32.93
C ALA A 414 3.18 7.79 -32.62
N MET A 415 2.91 7.27 -31.42
CA MET A 415 3.22 5.88 -31.04
C MET A 415 2.46 4.86 -31.91
N LEU A 416 1.18 5.13 -32.18
CA LEU A 416 0.38 4.31 -33.10
C LEU A 416 0.89 4.41 -34.54
N GLY A 417 1.39 5.58 -34.95
CA GLY A 417 2.10 5.78 -36.21
C GLY A 417 3.35 4.91 -36.36
N GLU A 418 4.19 4.86 -35.32
CA GLU A 418 5.37 3.97 -35.28
C GLU A 418 4.97 2.49 -35.33
N ALA A 419 3.92 2.10 -34.58
CA ALA A 419 3.40 0.74 -34.61
C ALA A 419 2.88 0.35 -36.01
N ARG A 420 2.25 1.27 -36.75
CA ARG A 420 1.82 1.06 -38.14
C ARG A 420 2.97 0.87 -39.11
N LEU A 421 4.08 1.59 -38.96
CA LEU A 421 5.27 1.37 -39.79
C LEU A 421 5.83 -0.05 -39.60
N LYS A 422 5.94 -0.50 -38.34
CA LYS A 422 6.38 -1.86 -38.01
C LYS A 422 5.41 -2.94 -38.50
N GLU A 423 4.11 -2.68 -38.40
CA GLU A 423 3.07 -3.56 -38.96
C GLU A 423 3.27 -3.78 -40.46
N MET A 424 3.45 -2.69 -41.22
CA MET A 424 3.67 -2.77 -42.66
C MET A 424 4.96 -3.53 -42.98
N GLU A 425 6.08 -3.18 -42.33
CA GLU A 425 7.37 -3.86 -42.52
C GLU A 425 7.28 -5.37 -42.26
N ALA A 426 6.69 -5.76 -41.12
CA ALA A 426 6.51 -7.16 -40.76
C ALA A 426 5.61 -7.90 -41.76
N LEU A 427 4.59 -7.22 -42.30
CA LEU A 427 3.71 -7.82 -43.30
C LEU A 427 4.39 -7.99 -44.65
N HIS A 428 5.22 -7.03 -45.08
CA HIS A 428 6.07 -7.17 -46.26
C HIS A 428 6.99 -8.39 -46.13
N SER A 429 7.67 -8.54 -44.99
CA SER A 429 8.51 -9.72 -44.73
C SER A 429 7.70 -11.02 -44.74
N LEU A 430 6.51 -11.04 -44.13
CA LEU A 430 5.64 -12.22 -44.12
C LEU A 430 5.16 -12.61 -45.53
N ARG A 431 4.78 -11.62 -46.36
CA ARG A 431 4.40 -11.87 -47.76
C ARG A 431 5.58 -12.46 -48.55
N ALA A 432 6.77 -11.87 -48.44
CA ALA A 432 7.97 -12.36 -49.10
C ALA A 432 8.29 -13.81 -48.73
N ILE A 433 8.25 -14.15 -47.43
CA ILE A 433 8.47 -15.52 -46.93
C ILE A 433 7.41 -16.48 -47.47
N ASN A 434 6.14 -16.08 -47.48
CA ASN A 434 5.06 -16.95 -47.94
C ASN A 434 5.11 -17.17 -49.46
N GLU A 435 5.56 -16.19 -50.23
CA GLU A 435 5.72 -16.31 -51.68
C GLU A 435 6.98 -17.13 -52.02
N GLU A 436 8.12 -16.85 -51.39
CA GLU A 436 9.38 -17.59 -51.60
C GLU A 436 9.21 -19.10 -51.35
N LYS A 437 8.45 -19.49 -50.32
CA LYS A 437 8.10 -20.89 -50.04
C LYS A 437 7.43 -21.63 -51.20
N ILE A 438 6.82 -20.89 -52.13
CA ILE A 438 6.07 -21.46 -53.25
C ILE A 438 6.90 -21.44 -54.55
N PHE A 439 7.85 -20.51 -54.66
CA PHE A 439 8.70 -20.34 -55.85
C PHE A 439 10.11 -20.94 -55.72
N SER A 440 10.49 -21.47 -54.55
CA SER A 440 11.80 -22.10 -54.35
C SER A 440 11.90 -23.43 -55.11
N ASP A 441 12.87 -23.53 -56.02
CA ASP A 441 13.23 -24.71 -56.82
C ASP A 441 14.17 -25.68 -56.06
N GLU A 442 14.41 -25.46 -54.76
CA GLU A 442 15.31 -26.30 -53.96
C GLU A 442 14.67 -27.67 -53.65
N GLN A 443 15.08 -28.68 -54.43
CA GLN A 443 14.57 -30.07 -54.44
C GLN A 443 14.74 -30.88 -53.12
N ASN A 444 14.84 -30.27 -51.94
CA ASN A 444 15.08 -31.01 -50.68
C ASN A 444 14.38 -30.47 -49.42
N VAL A 445 13.35 -29.63 -49.52
CA VAL A 445 12.59 -29.17 -48.35
C VAL A 445 11.10 -29.50 -48.51
N GLU A 446 10.54 -30.27 -47.57
CA GLU A 446 9.08 -30.46 -47.45
C GLU A 446 8.39 -29.10 -47.29
N ILE A 447 7.73 -28.62 -48.35
CA ILE A 447 6.99 -27.36 -48.33
C ILE A 447 5.75 -27.54 -47.44
N LYS A 448 5.69 -26.82 -46.33
CA LYS A 448 4.54 -26.85 -45.41
C LYS A 448 3.66 -25.62 -45.64
N VAL A 449 2.38 -25.87 -45.88
CA VAL A 449 1.36 -24.84 -46.14
C VAL A 449 0.17 -25.04 -45.22
N CYS A 450 -0.75 -24.06 -45.24
CA CYS A 450 -1.94 -24.03 -44.39
C CYS A 450 -1.60 -24.05 -42.88
N PHE A 451 -2.62 -23.89 -42.04
CA PHE A 451 -2.47 -24.02 -40.60
C PHE A 451 -2.22 -25.47 -40.16
N CYS A 452 -2.55 -26.47 -41.01
CA CYS A 452 -2.31 -27.88 -40.73
C CYS A 452 -0.83 -28.28 -40.93
N GLN A 453 -0.02 -27.40 -41.52
CA GLN A 453 1.42 -27.61 -41.78
C GLN A 453 1.70 -28.87 -42.61
N ARG A 454 0.77 -29.23 -43.51
CA ARG A 454 0.90 -30.36 -44.44
C ARG A 454 1.36 -29.84 -45.81
N GLU A 455 1.71 -30.78 -46.68
CA GLU A 455 2.11 -30.50 -48.05
C GLU A 455 0.97 -29.85 -48.87
N PRO A 456 1.30 -29.08 -49.93
CA PRO A 456 0.31 -28.51 -50.84
C PRO A 456 -0.58 -29.60 -51.45
N ALA A 457 -1.90 -29.45 -51.29
CA ALA A 457 -2.88 -30.37 -51.87
C ALA A 457 -4.08 -29.58 -52.41
N ALA A 458 -4.36 -29.70 -53.70
CA ALA A 458 -5.49 -29.03 -54.32
C ALA A 458 -6.85 -29.53 -53.76
N PRO A 459 -7.89 -28.67 -53.71
CA PRO A 459 -7.90 -27.26 -54.06
C PRO A 459 -7.37 -26.38 -52.92
N MET A 460 -6.57 -25.37 -53.28
CA MET A 460 -5.98 -24.42 -52.34
C MET A 460 -6.42 -22.99 -52.65
N ILE A 461 -6.42 -22.15 -51.61
CA ILE A 461 -6.73 -20.73 -51.71
C ILE A 461 -5.61 -19.89 -51.09
N GLN A 462 -5.37 -18.71 -51.67
CA GLN A 462 -4.41 -17.74 -51.17
C GLN A 462 -5.10 -16.67 -50.34
N CYS A 463 -4.51 -16.30 -49.20
CA CYS A 463 -4.95 -15.13 -48.44
C CYS A 463 -4.43 -13.84 -49.10
N GLU A 464 -5.32 -12.87 -49.35
CA GLU A 464 -4.92 -11.61 -49.98
C GLU A 464 -3.97 -10.79 -49.09
N LEU A 465 -4.15 -10.83 -47.76
CA LEU A 465 -3.33 -10.03 -46.84
C LEU A 465 -1.94 -10.63 -46.61
N CYS A 466 -1.83 -11.89 -46.20
CA CYS A 466 -0.52 -12.49 -45.87
C CYS A 466 0.11 -13.28 -47.02
N ARG A 467 -0.61 -13.48 -48.12
CA ARG A 467 -0.17 -14.29 -49.28
C ARG A 467 0.12 -15.77 -48.99
N GLY A 468 -0.21 -16.23 -47.78
CA GLY A 468 -0.14 -17.64 -47.41
C GLY A 468 -1.22 -18.48 -48.10
N MET A 469 -0.90 -19.74 -48.34
CA MET A 469 -1.78 -20.70 -49.01
C MET A 469 -2.45 -21.65 -48.02
N PHE A 470 -3.71 -21.98 -48.25
CA PHE A 470 -4.53 -22.80 -47.36
C PHE A 470 -5.32 -23.85 -48.14
N HIS A 471 -5.42 -25.06 -47.61
CA HIS A 471 -6.33 -26.08 -48.17
C HIS A 471 -7.77 -25.60 -47.98
N THR A 472 -8.56 -25.64 -49.04
CA THR A 472 -9.99 -25.27 -48.98
C THR A 472 -10.78 -26.16 -48.03
N SER A 473 -10.37 -27.43 -47.85
CA SER A 473 -10.96 -28.38 -46.89
C SER A 473 -10.64 -28.09 -45.43
N CYS A 474 -9.58 -27.32 -45.16
CA CYS A 474 -9.16 -26.95 -43.82
C CYS A 474 -9.92 -25.71 -43.32
N ILE A 475 -10.48 -24.90 -44.21
CA ILE A 475 -11.15 -23.65 -43.85
C ILE A 475 -12.65 -23.74 -44.20
N SER A 476 -13.49 -23.04 -43.43
CA SER A 476 -14.90 -22.87 -43.79
C SER A 476 -15.02 -21.76 -44.84
N VAL A 477 -14.91 -22.11 -46.12
CA VAL A 477 -15.14 -21.15 -47.21
C VAL A 477 -16.65 -20.99 -47.41
N SER A 478 -17.21 -19.85 -47.03
CA SER A 478 -18.61 -19.53 -47.30
C SER A 478 -18.84 -19.49 -48.81
N SER A 479 -19.70 -20.38 -49.32
CA SER A 479 -19.99 -20.55 -50.75
C SER A 479 -20.75 -19.39 -51.40
N ASN A 480 -21.07 -18.33 -50.64
CA ASN A 480 -21.93 -17.21 -51.03
C ASN A 480 -21.18 -15.93 -51.45
N LEU A 481 -19.86 -15.98 -51.68
CA LEU A 481 -19.10 -14.84 -52.22
C LEU A 481 -19.28 -14.74 -53.75
N GLN A 482 -20.50 -14.46 -54.22
CA GLN A 482 -20.74 -14.04 -55.60
C GLN A 482 -20.44 -12.54 -55.74
N GLY A 483 -19.16 -12.21 -55.93
CA GLY A 483 -18.67 -10.86 -56.19
C GLY A 483 -17.14 -10.82 -56.23
N PRO A 484 -16.52 -9.66 -56.52
CA PRO A 484 -15.05 -9.45 -56.56
C PRO A 484 -14.40 -9.47 -55.16
N TRP A 485 -14.88 -10.31 -54.26
CA TRP A 485 -14.44 -10.35 -52.87
C TRP A 485 -13.16 -11.17 -52.74
N VAL A 486 -12.15 -10.56 -52.12
CA VAL A 486 -10.90 -11.24 -51.78
C VAL A 486 -11.05 -12.02 -50.47
N TRP A 487 -10.38 -13.17 -50.41
CA TRP A 487 -10.41 -14.01 -49.22
C TRP A 487 -9.27 -13.67 -48.25
N LEU A 488 -9.60 -13.61 -46.96
CA LEU A 488 -8.64 -13.46 -45.86
C LEU A 488 -8.65 -14.71 -45.00
N CYS A 489 -7.47 -15.19 -44.61
CA CYS A 489 -7.37 -16.32 -43.70
C CYS A 489 -7.85 -15.95 -42.29
N PRO A 490 -8.19 -16.94 -41.43
CA PRO A 490 -8.68 -16.69 -40.07
C PRO A 490 -7.76 -15.82 -39.20
N HIS A 491 -6.44 -15.85 -39.42
CA HIS A 491 -5.49 -15.00 -38.70
C HIS A 491 -5.47 -13.55 -39.21
N CYS A 492 -5.84 -13.35 -40.48
CA CYS A 492 -5.89 -12.06 -41.15
C CYS A 492 -7.25 -11.37 -41.00
N HIS A 493 -8.32 -12.14 -40.82
CA HIS A 493 -9.67 -11.67 -40.59
C HIS A 493 -9.94 -11.46 -39.09
N ARG A 494 -9.75 -10.22 -38.59
CA ARG A 494 -9.83 -9.91 -37.14
C ARG A 494 -11.08 -9.12 -36.71
N SER A 495 -11.85 -8.62 -37.66
CA SER A 495 -12.92 -7.66 -37.43
C SER A 495 -14.06 -7.90 -38.40
N GLY A 496 -15.28 -7.53 -38.01
CA GLY A 496 -16.44 -7.46 -38.90
C GLY A 496 -16.35 -6.34 -39.94
N LYS A 497 -15.33 -5.48 -39.88
CA LYS A 497 -15.08 -4.33 -40.77
C LYS A 497 -16.33 -3.47 -41.01
N PRO A 498 -16.89 -2.84 -39.96
CA PRO A 498 -18.07 -1.98 -40.09
C PRO A 498 -17.83 -0.81 -41.07
N PRO A 499 -18.88 -0.30 -41.74
CA PRO A 499 -18.79 0.90 -42.55
C PRO A 499 -18.54 2.14 -41.68
N LEU A 500 -17.92 3.17 -42.26
CA LEU A 500 -17.45 4.34 -41.51
C LEU A 500 -18.59 5.07 -40.77
N GLU A 501 -19.78 5.13 -41.36
CA GLU A 501 -20.96 5.78 -40.78
C GLU A 501 -21.39 5.15 -39.45
N LYS A 502 -21.17 3.85 -39.27
CA LYS A 502 -21.49 3.16 -38.00
C LYS A 502 -20.50 3.48 -36.88
N ILE A 503 -19.30 3.97 -37.23
CA ILE A 503 -18.20 4.17 -36.28
C ILE A 503 -18.15 5.64 -35.80
N LEU A 504 -18.55 6.59 -36.63
CA LEU A 504 -18.57 8.02 -36.26
C LEU A 504 -19.35 8.31 -34.95
N PRO A 505 -20.50 7.66 -34.65
CA PRO A 505 -21.18 7.80 -33.36
C PRO A 505 -20.35 7.33 -32.16
N LEU A 506 -19.48 6.33 -32.31
CA LEU A 506 -18.56 5.88 -31.25
C LEU A 506 -17.52 6.96 -30.94
N LEU A 507 -16.99 7.63 -31.97
CA LEU A 507 -16.06 8.73 -31.78
C LEU A 507 -16.75 9.94 -31.10
N ALA A 508 -17.94 10.31 -31.57
CA ALA A 508 -18.70 11.43 -31.01
C ALA A 508 -19.11 11.18 -29.55
N SER A 509 -19.56 9.96 -29.23
CA SER A 509 -19.89 9.59 -27.84
C SER A 509 -18.66 9.62 -26.94
N LEU A 510 -17.50 9.12 -27.39
CA LEU A 510 -16.26 9.20 -26.61
C LEU A 510 -15.80 10.64 -26.36
N GLN A 511 -15.94 11.52 -27.36
CA GLN A 511 -15.64 12.95 -27.21
C GLN A 511 -16.55 13.62 -26.17
N ARG A 512 -17.81 13.20 -26.05
CA ARG A 512 -18.76 13.67 -25.03
C ARG A 512 -18.43 13.15 -23.64
N ILE A 513 -18.03 11.87 -23.52
CA ILE A 513 -17.63 11.26 -22.24
C ILE A 513 -16.40 11.98 -21.66
N ARG A 514 -15.51 12.53 -22.50
CA ARG A 514 -14.31 13.27 -22.05
C ARG A 514 -13.44 12.42 -21.11
N VAL A 515 -13.21 11.16 -21.48
CA VAL A 515 -12.22 10.28 -20.86
C VAL A 515 -11.33 9.68 -21.94
N ARG A 516 -10.03 9.61 -21.65
CA ARG A 516 -9.03 9.02 -22.54
C ARG A 516 -8.75 7.58 -22.12
N LEU A 517 -8.63 6.70 -23.09
CA LEU A 517 -8.33 5.28 -22.92
C LEU A 517 -7.64 4.75 -24.18
N PRO A 518 -6.83 3.67 -24.07
CA PRO A 518 -6.08 3.12 -25.20
C PRO A 518 -6.94 2.81 -26.42
N GLU A 519 -8.11 2.18 -26.24
CA GLU A 519 -9.02 1.85 -27.33
C GLU A 519 -9.57 3.10 -28.02
N GLY A 520 -9.75 4.19 -27.27
CA GLY A 520 -10.19 5.46 -27.80
C GLY A 520 -9.14 6.16 -28.66
N ASP A 521 -7.87 6.09 -28.25
CA ASP A 521 -6.75 6.60 -29.06
C ASP A 521 -6.54 5.74 -30.32
N ALA A 522 -6.64 4.41 -30.17
CA ALA A 522 -6.59 3.48 -31.29
C ALA A 522 -7.72 3.72 -32.30
N LEU A 523 -8.95 3.98 -31.82
CA LEU A 523 -10.08 4.33 -32.68
C LEU A 523 -9.82 5.60 -33.49
N ARG A 524 -9.33 6.66 -32.83
CA ARG A 524 -9.00 7.94 -33.49
C ARG A 524 -7.93 7.75 -34.57
N TYR A 525 -6.86 7.04 -34.24
CA TYR A 525 -5.78 6.72 -35.18
C TYR A 525 -6.29 5.88 -36.36
N MET A 526 -7.12 4.87 -36.10
CA MET A 526 -7.71 4.04 -37.15
C MET A 526 -8.56 4.87 -38.11
N ILE A 527 -9.38 5.81 -37.60
CA ILE A 527 -10.16 6.73 -38.45
C ILE A 527 -9.25 7.64 -39.27
N GLU A 528 -8.21 8.22 -38.66
CA GLU A 528 -7.24 9.06 -39.38
C GLU A 528 -6.51 8.27 -40.49
N ARG A 529 -6.06 7.05 -40.17
CA ARG A 529 -5.45 6.13 -41.14
C ARG A 529 -6.39 5.80 -42.29
N THR A 530 -7.66 5.53 -41.99
CA THR A 530 -8.72 5.27 -42.97
C THR A 530 -8.90 6.46 -43.92
N VAL A 531 -9.03 7.68 -43.39
CA VAL A 531 -9.22 8.89 -44.20
C VAL A 531 -7.99 9.17 -45.08
N ASN A 532 -6.78 9.02 -44.52
CA ASN A 532 -5.53 9.15 -45.27
C ASN A 532 -5.40 8.09 -46.38
N TRP A 533 -5.89 6.87 -46.14
CA TRP A 533 -5.95 5.83 -47.16
C TRP A 533 -6.98 6.17 -48.25
N GLN A 534 -8.18 6.62 -47.90
CA GLN A 534 -9.21 7.03 -48.88
C GLN A 534 -8.69 8.11 -49.82
N HIS A 535 -8.01 9.13 -49.29
CA HIS A 535 -7.42 10.19 -50.13
C HIS A 535 -6.41 9.62 -51.14
N ARG A 536 -5.51 8.71 -50.70
CA ARG A 536 -4.56 8.05 -51.60
C ARG A 536 -5.24 7.15 -52.63
N ALA A 537 -6.28 6.41 -52.23
CA ALA A 537 -7.05 5.56 -53.13
C ALA A 537 -7.77 6.38 -54.21
N GLN A 538 -8.44 7.46 -53.83
CA GLN A 538 -9.11 8.38 -54.76
C GLN A 538 -8.11 9.07 -55.71
N GLN A 539 -6.92 9.42 -55.23
CA GLN A 539 -5.85 9.94 -56.08
C GLN A 539 -5.38 8.89 -57.12
N MET A 540 -5.25 7.62 -56.71
CA MET A 540 -4.88 6.52 -57.61
C MET A 540 -5.98 6.23 -58.65
N LEU A 541 -7.26 6.28 -58.25
CA LEU A 541 -8.40 6.11 -59.15
C LEU A 541 -8.50 7.27 -60.16
N SER A 542 -8.31 8.51 -59.70
CA SER A 542 -8.44 9.73 -60.52
C SER A 542 -7.28 9.95 -61.49
N SER A 543 -6.06 9.52 -61.12
CA SER A 543 -4.85 9.69 -61.94
C SER A 543 -4.81 8.81 -63.20
N GLY A 544 -5.72 7.84 -63.35
CA GLY A 544 -5.76 6.92 -64.50
C GLY A 544 -4.59 5.94 -64.59
N ASN A 545 -3.65 6.00 -63.63
CA ASN A 545 -2.45 5.16 -63.59
C ASN A 545 -2.77 3.66 -63.50
N ILE A 546 -3.89 3.29 -62.88
CA ILE A 546 -4.35 1.90 -62.81
C ILE A 546 -4.74 1.37 -64.20
N LYS A 547 -5.34 2.22 -65.06
CA LYS A 547 -5.70 1.85 -66.44
C LYS A 547 -4.47 1.75 -67.36
N LEU A 548 -3.50 2.65 -67.20
CA LEU A 548 -2.25 2.66 -68.00
C LEU A 548 -1.26 1.53 -67.64
N LEU A 549 -1.23 1.10 -66.37
CA LEU A 549 -0.42 -0.05 -65.93
C LEU A 549 -1.05 -1.39 -66.34
N ALA A 550 -2.38 -1.44 -66.43
CA ALA A 550 -3.09 -2.61 -66.92
C ALA A 550 -2.74 -2.94 -68.39
N ASP A 551 -2.44 -1.96 -69.25
CA ASP A 551 -2.15 -2.20 -70.67
C ASP A 551 -0.73 -2.74 -70.97
N LYS A 552 0.21 -2.67 -70.03
CA LYS A 552 1.63 -3.06 -70.26
C LYS A 552 1.97 -4.52 -69.96
N VAL A 553 1.00 -5.33 -69.51
CA VAL A 553 1.25 -6.72 -69.10
C VAL A 553 0.83 -7.69 -70.20
N ASP A 554 1.81 -8.10 -71.00
CA ASP A 554 1.68 -9.24 -71.91
C ASP A 554 1.71 -10.53 -71.08
N SER A 555 0.59 -11.25 -71.07
CA SER A 555 0.38 -12.47 -70.29
C SER A 555 0.93 -13.66 -71.07
N GLY A 556 2.03 -14.27 -70.62
CA GLY A 556 2.54 -15.49 -71.27
C GLY A 556 3.58 -16.33 -70.54
N ILE A 557 4.29 -15.79 -69.53
CA ILE A 557 5.54 -16.45 -69.08
C ILE A 557 5.42 -17.18 -67.73
N LEU A 558 4.40 -16.92 -66.90
CA LEU A 558 4.33 -17.48 -65.55
C LEU A 558 3.30 -18.60 -65.35
N TYR A 559 2.29 -18.71 -66.20
CA TYR A 559 1.31 -19.81 -66.12
C TYR A 559 1.93 -21.17 -66.50
N SER A 560 2.97 -21.16 -67.34
CA SER A 560 3.69 -22.36 -67.79
C SER A 560 4.63 -22.95 -66.74
N LYS A 561 5.20 -22.13 -65.84
CA LYS A 561 6.19 -22.60 -64.84
C LYS A 561 5.55 -23.38 -63.68
N TRP A 562 4.27 -23.16 -63.41
CA TRP A 562 3.51 -23.82 -62.33
C TRP A 562 2.91 -25.16 -62.72
N GLN A 563 2.52 -25.33 -63.99
CA GLN A 563 2.08 -26.64 -64.50
C GLN A 563 3.20 -27.69 -64.37
N THR A 564 4.47 -27.28 -64.45
CA THR A 564 5.62 -28.16 -64.32
C THR A 564 5.81 -28.71 -62.90
N VAL A 565 5.44 -27.95 -61.87
CA VAL A 565 5.56 -28.37 -60.45
C VAL A 565 4.37 -29.24 -60.03
N ALA A 566 3.16 -28.93 -60.50
CA ALA A 566 1.97 -29.76 -60.23
C ALA A 566 1.97 -31.09 -61.03
N GLY A 567 2.65 -31.13 -62.19
CA GLY A 567 2.76 -32.32 -63.05
C GLY A 567 3.74 -33.41 -62.56
N GLN A 568 4.45 -33.20 -61.44
CA GLN A 568 5.44 -34.15 -60.92
C GLN A 568 5.01 -34.90 -59.64
N LEU A 569 3.76 -34.79 -59.21
CA LEU A 569 3.22 -35.62 -58.12
C LEU A 569 2.72 -36.96 -58.66
N GLN A 570 3.52 -38.01 -58.42
CA GLN A 570 3.22 -39.41 -58.78
C GLN A 570 1.90 -39.88 -58.16
N GLU A 571 1.02 -40.40 -59.01
CA GLU A 571 -0.07 -41.30 -58.62
C GLU A 571 0.50 -42.51 -57.86
N THR A 572 0.24 -42.60 -56.56
CA THR A 572 0.38 -43.84 -55.81
C THR A 572 -1.00 -44.43 -55.54
N ASN A 573 -1.61 -44.98 -56.59
CA ASN A 573 -2.72 -45.91 -56.42
C ASN A 573 -2.19 -47.26 -55.90
N LYS A 574 -2.27 -47.48 -54.59
CA LYS A 574 -2.34 -48.82 -53.99
C LYS A 574 -3.52 -48.87 -53.02
N VAL A 575 -4.70 -49.13 -53.58
CA VAL A 575 -5.84 -49.68 -52.82
C VAL A 575 -5.76 -51.21 -52.96
N SER A 576 -5.41 -51.89 -51.88
CA SER A 576 -5.66 -53.32 -51.74
C SER A 576 -7.13 -53.52 -51.37
N GLN A 577 -7.91 -54.14 -52.26
CA GLN A 577 -9.21 -54.73 -51.92
C GLN A 577 -9.10 -56.25 -52.00
N THR A 578 -9.59 -56.92 -50.95
CA THR A 578 -9.89 -58.36 -50.94
C THR A 578 -11.36 -58.57 -50.59
N ILE A 579 -12.04 -59.30 -51.49
CA ILE A 579 -13.27 -60.11 -51.32
C ILE A 579 -14.59 -59.31 -51.23
N GLY A 580 -15.61 -59.54 -52.08
CA GLY A 580 -15.77 -60.53 -53.13
C GLY A 580 -17.10 -60.41 -53.89
N ALA A 581 -17.29 -61.37 -54.80
CA ALA A 581 -18.46 -61.71 -55.63
C ALA A 581 -18.56 -61.09 -57.06
N THR A 582 -17.90 -61.78 -58.01
CA THR A 582 -18.46 -62.41 -59.24
C THR A 582 -19.82 -61.88 -59.77
N SER A 583 -20.09 -61.64 -61.05
CA SER A 583 -19.54 -62.27 -62.27
C SER A 583 -20.10 -61.62 -63.56
N PHE A 584 -19.20 -61.43 -64.55
CA PHE A 584 -19.31 -61.52 -66.02
C PHE A 584 -20.34 -60.69 -66.82
N SER A 585 -19.84 -59.81 -67.71
CA SER A 585 -19.94 -59.91 -69.19
C SER A 585 -19.15 -58.78 -69.91
N LEU A 586 -18.35 -59.13 -70.91
CA LEU A 586 -17.80 -58.30 -72.02
C LEU A 586 -18.21 -59.00 -73.35
N PRO A 587 -18.14 -58.45 -74.60
CA PRO A 587 -17.18 -57.43 -75.08
C PRO A 587 -17.67 -56.44 -76.19
N HIS A 588 -16.71 -55.64 -76.74
CA HIS A 588 -16.69 -54.76 -77.95
C HIS A 588 -17.11 -53.29 -77.76
N GLU A 589 -16.47 -52.26 -78.33
CA GLU A 589 -15.26 -52.09 -79.16
C GLU A 589 -14.90 -50.58 -79.21
N TRP A 590 -13.60 -50.29 -79.32
CA TRP A 590 -12.91 -49.11 -79.87
C TRP A 590 -13.27 -47.62 -79.57
N ASN A 591 -12.26 -46.98 -78.98
CA ASN A 591 -11.53 -45.77 -79.39
C ASN A 591 -12.11 -44.34 -79.31
N ASN A 592 -11.19 -43.50 -78.81
CA ASN A 592 -11.00 -42.07 -79.03
C ASN A 592 -12.01 -41.11 -78.39
N ARG A 593 -11.58 -40.50 -77.27
CA ARG A 593 -11.83 -39.06 -77.03
C ARG A 593 -10.80 -38.46 -76.08
N SER A 594 -10.11 -37.45 -76.59
CA SER A 594 -9.18 -36.57 -75.89
C SER A 594 -9.76 -36.05 -74.57
N ILE A 595 -9.01 -36.25 -73.49
CA ILE A 595 -9.27 -35.66 -72.19
C ILE A 595 -8.70 -34.24 -72.21
N HIS A 596 -9.57 -33.24 -72.27
CA HIS A 596 -9.22 -31.87 -71.87
C HIS A 596 -8.93 -31.88 -70.36
N LEU A 597 -7.67 -31.71 -69.97
CA LEU A 597 -7.28 -31.53 -68.57
C LEU A 597 -7.78 -30.16 -68.07
N HIS A 598 -8.75 -30.19 -67.15
CA HIS A 598 -9.14 -29.06 -66.32
C HIS A 598 -8.01 -28.71 -65.31
N SER A 599 -7.83 -27.41 -65.06
CA SER A 599 -6.90 -26.83 -64.06
C SER A 599 -7.04 -27.50 -62.69
N LEU A 600 -5.91 -27.97 -62.12
CA LEU A 600 -5.83 -28.60 -60.79
C LEU A 600 -5.91 -27.60 -59.62
N PHE A 601 -6.15 -26.33 -59.87
CA PHE A 601 -6.43 -25.34 -58.84
C PHE A 601 -7.81 -24.76 -59.11
N SER A 602 -8.68 -24.70 -58.10
CA SER A 602 -9.86 -23.85 -58.18
C SER A 602 -9.38 -22.40 -58.26
N THR A 603 -9.17 -21.88 -59.46
CA THR A 603 -9.19 -20.44 -59.78
C THR A 603 -10.60 -19.90 -59.58
N GLY A 604 -11.11 -20.07 -58.36
CA GLY A 604 -12.47 -19.74 -57.97
C GLY A 604 -12.57 -18.60 -56.98
N GLN A 605 -11.46 -18.07 -56.44
CA GLN A 605 -11.48 -16.90 -55.57
C GLN A 605 -10.27 -16.00 -55.87
N ASN A 606 -10.56 -14.73 -56.14
CA ASN A 606 -9.66 -13.83 -56.85
C ASN A 606 -8.54 -13.28 -55.92
N CYS A 607 -7.28 -13.50 -56.27
CA CYS A 607 -6.13 -12.86 -55.63
C CYS A 607 -5.35 -12.07 -56.67
N ILE A 608 -4.98 -10.82 -56.39
CA ILE A 608 -4.29 -9.99 -57.38
C ILE A 608 -2.84 -10.49 -57.53
N PRO A 609 -2.35 -10.83 -58.72
CA PRO A 609 -0.94 -11.15 -58.90
C PRO A 609 -0.06 -9.91 -58.59
N LEU A 610 0.94 -10.03 -57.71
CA LEU A 610 1.72 -8.86 -57.26
C LEU A 610 2.69 -8.32 -58.31
N HIS A 611 3.16 -9.16 -59.22
CA HIS A 611 4.14 -8.81 -60.24
C HIS A 611 3.58 -7.94 -61.36
N THR A 612 2.26 -7.73 -61.38
CA THR A 612 1.54 -6.94 -62.40
C THR A 612 1.10 -5.57 -61.91
N ILE A 613 1.39 -5.20 -60.66
CA ILE A 613 1.01 -3.91 -60.07
C ILE A 613 2.22 -3.14 -59.53
N SER A 614 2.14 -1.80 -59.50
CA SER A 614 3.23 -0.98 -58.94
C SER A 614 3.41 -1.22 -57.44
N THR A 615 4.60 -0.93 -56.92
CA THR A 615 4.89 -1.03 -55.48
C THR A 615 3.93 -0.17 -54.66
N GLU A 616 3.61 1.04 -55.13
CA GLU A 616 2.66 1.92 -54.43
C GLU A 616 1.24 1.35 -54.41
N LEU A 617 0.78 0.75 -55.51
CA LEU A 617 -0.54 0.13 -55.57
C LEU A 617 -0.60 -1.12 -54.68
N ASN A 618 0.45 -1.95 -54.67
CA ASN A 618 0.52 -3.11 -53.80
C ASN A 618 0.46 -2.73 -52.31
N GLU A 619 1.24 -1.72 -51.89
CA GLU A 619 1.18 -1.18 -50.53
C GLU A 619 -0.20 -0.64 -50.18
N LEU A 620 -0.83 0.08 -51.10
CA LEU A 620 -2.18 0.61 -50.92
C LEU A 620 -3.21 -0.52 -50.72
N MET A 621 -3.16 -1.58 -51.54
CA MET A 621 -4.07 -2.73 -51.41
C MET A 621 -3.79 -3.56 -50.16
N MET A 622 -2.52 -3.67 -49.76
CA MET A 622 -2.14 -4.32 -48.50
C MET A 622 -2.73 -3.57 -47.30
N GLU A 623 -2.57 -2.26 -47.27
CA GLU A 623 -3.10 -1.42 -46.20
C GLU A 623 -4.63 -1.42 -46.19
N ALA A 624 -5.29 -1.47 -47.35
CA ALA A 624 -6.74 -1.61 -47.45
C ALA A 624 -7.26 -2.81 -46.66
N GLN A 625 -6.54 -3.94 -46.72
CA GLN A 625 -6.91 -5.15 -45.99
C GLN A 625 -6.62 -5.08 -44.49
N LEU A 626 -5.72 -4.20 -44.05
CA LEU A 626 -5.45 -3.90 -42.65
C LEU A 626 -6.44 -2.90 -42.04
N LEU A 627 -7.16 -2.12 -42.84
CA LEU A 627 -8.21 -1.25 -42.34
C LEU A 627 -9.32 -2.08 -41.68
N GLN A 628 -9.79 -1.59 -40.54
CA GLN A 628 -10.85 -2.23 -39.74
C GLN A 628 -12.25 -1.73 -40.13
N VAL A 629 -12.38 -1.20 -41.34
CA VAL A 629 -13.61 -0.61 -41.88
C VAL A 629 -13.84 -1.09 -43.30
N SER A 630 -15.11 -1.15 -43.71
CA SER A 630 -15.48 -1.36 -45.12
C SER A 630 -15.58 -0.03 -45.84
N LEU A 631 -14.91 0.10 -46.98
CA LEU A 631 -14.93 1.31 -47.81
C LEU A 631 -15.30 0.94 -49.26
N PRO A 632 -16.12 1.76 -49.94
CA PRO A 632 -16.49 1.53 -51.33
C PRO A 632 -15.27 1.59 -52.26
N GLU A 633 -14.28 2.44 -51.99
CA GLU A 633 -13.08 2.58 -52.82
C GLU A 633 -12.24 1.29 -52.85
N ILE A 634 -12.28 0.47 -51.78
CA ILE A 634 -11.60 -0.84 -51.77
C ILE A 634 -12.23 -1.75 -52.81
N GLN A 635 -13.57 -1.79 -52.85
CA GLN A 635 -14.32 -2.61 -53.78
C GLN A 635 -14.10 -2.16 -55.23
N GLU A 636 -14.13 -0.85 -55.49
CA GLU A 636 -13.87 -0.28 -56.81
C GLU A 636 -12.46 -0.62 -57.33
N LEU A 637 -11.44 -0.54 -56.47
CA LEU A 637 -10.07 -0.94 -56.82
C LEU A 637 -9.98 -2.42 -57.22
N TYR A 638 -10.61 -3.32 -56.46
CA TYR A 638 -10.64 -4.75 -56.81
C TYR A 638 -11.45 -5.03 -58.07
N GLU A 639 -12.57 -4.33 -58.29
CA GLU A 639 -13.37 -4.46 -59.51
C GLU A 639 -12.57 -4.10 -60.75
N ILE A 640 -11.84 -2.99 -60.73
CA ILE A 640 -10.97 -2.58 -61.84
C ILE A 640 -9.88 -3.63 -62.12
N LEU A 641 -9.29 -4.20 -61.06
CA LEU A 641 -8.21 -5.19 -61.18
C LEU A 641 -8.72 -6.56 -61.66
N PHE A 642 -9.92 -6.99 -61.25
CA PHE A 642 -10.52 -8.27 -61.65
C PHE A 642 -11.33 -8.21 -62.96
N ALA A 643 -11.78 -7.04 -63.39
CA ALA A 643 -12.49 -6.87 -64.66
C ALA A 643 -11.66 -7.34 -65.87
N LYS A 644 -10.32 -7.30 -65.78
CA LYS A 644 -9.41 -7.77 -66.85
C LYS A 644 -9.23 -9.30 -66.89
N GLU A 645 -9.38 -10.03 -65.77
CA GLU A 645 -9.33 -11.50 -65.80
C GLU A 645 -10.49 -12.11 -66.60
N LYS A 646 -11.62 -11.38 -66.72
CA LYS A 646 -12.80 -11.82 -67.47
C LYS A 646 -12.80 -11.40 -68.95
N SER A 647 -11.89 -10.53 -69.40
CA SER A 647 -11.89 -9.98 -70.76
C SER A 647 -10.90 -10.65 -71.72
N VAL A 648 -10.58 -11.93 -71.53
CA VAL A 648 -9.89 -12.74 -72.54
C VAL A 648 -10.93 -13.25 -73.53
N GLY A 649 -11.27 -12.44 -74.54
CA GLY A 649 -11.82 -12.96 -75.79
C GLY A 649 -10.69 -13.59 -76.62
N PRO A 650 -10.91 -14.71 -77.33
CA PRO A 650 -9.84 -15.36 -78.06
C PRO A 650 -9.41 -14.50 -79.26
N THR A 651 -8.12 -14.22 -79.30
CA THR A 651 -7.39 -13.64 -80.42
C THR A 651 -7.40 -14.58 -81.64
N ASN A 652 -7.97 -14.11 -82.74
CA ASN A 652 -7.57 -14.32 -84.15
C ASN A 652 -6.99 -15.68 -84.61
N GLU A 653 -7.58 -16.81 -84.23
CA GLU A 653 -7.45 -18.05 -85.01
C GLU A 653 -8.83 -18.56 -85.42
N LYS A 654 -8.99 -18.89 -86.71
CA LYS A 654 -10.26 -19.34 -87.32
C LYS A 654 -10.78 -20.59 -86.59
N VAL A 655 -11.74 -20.38 -85.70
CA VAL A 655 -12.56 -21.44 -85.11
C VAL A 655 -14.01 -21.00 -85.28
N ASP A 656 -14.85 -21.86 -85.85
CA ASP A 656 -16.23 -21.51 -86.18
C ASP A 656 -17.12 -21.52 -84.91
N TRP A 657 -17.70 -20.36 -84.58
CA TRP A 657 -18.55 -20.14 -83.41
C TRP A 657 -20.00 -19.86 -83.83
N VAL A 658 -20.97 -20.23 -82.98
CA VAL A 658 -22.39 -19.91 -83.13
C VAL A 658 -22.93 -19.30 -81.84
N GLN A 659 -23.67 -18.20 -81.95
CA GLN A 659 -24.29 -17.53 -80.80
C GLN A 659 -25.64 -18.19 -80.48
N CYS A 660 -25.98 -18.31 -79.20
CA CYS A 660 -27.28 -18.83 -78.80
C CYS A 660 -28.36 -17.73 -78.79
N ASP A 661 -29.43 -17.93 -79.57
CA ASP A 661 -30.55 -17.00 -79.74
C ASP A 661 -31.63 -17.12 -78.64
N GLY A 662 -31.57 -18.18 -77.82
CA GLY A 662 -32.51 -18.45 -76.72
C GLY A 662 -32.32 -17.61 -75.44
N CYS A 663 -31.97 -16.33 -75.55
CA CYS A 663 -31.85 -15.34 -74.47
C CYS A 663 -30.54 -15.31 -73.64
N CYS A 664 -29.60 -16.24 -73.79
CA CYS A 664 -28.36 -16.23 -72.99
C CYS A 664 -27.18 -15.49 -73.66
N ASN A 665 -27.28 -15.21 -74.98
CA ASN A 665 -26.28 -14.54 -75.82
C ASN A 665 -24.86 -15.14 -75.73
N GLN A 666 -24.72 -16.37 -75.24
CA GLN A 666 -23.44 -17.08 -75.12
C GLN A 666 -23.00 -17.64 -76.47
N TRP A 667 -21.69 -17.68 -76.71
CA TRP A 667 -21.09 -18.23 -77.90
C TRP A 667 -20.63 -19.67 -77.67
N PHE A 668 -20.89 -20.54 -78.64
CA PHE A 668 -20.56 -21.95 -78.58
C PHE A 668 -19.72 -22.35 -79.79
N HIS A 669 -18.73 -23.22 -79.58
CA HIS A 669 -17.99 -23.82 -80.68
C HIS A 669 -18.95 -24.69 -81.52
N GLN A 670 -19.08 -24.41 -82.81
CA GLN A 670 -20.01 -25.09 -83.72
C GLN A 670 -19.87 -26.62 -83.64
N VAL A 671 -18.62 -27.13 -83.64
CA VAL A 671 -18.32 -28.57 -83.52
C VAL A 671 -18.77 -29.18 -82.19
N CYS A 672 -18.63 -28.46 -81.07
CA CYS A 672 -19.00 -28.96 -79.74
C CYS A 672 -20.52 -29.08 -79.56
N VAL A 673 -21.29 -28.28 -80.30
CA VAL A 673 -22.76 -28.27 -80.24
C VAL A 673 -23.41 -28.97 -81.44
N GLY A 674 -22.60 -29.60 -82.30
CA GLY A 674 -23.07 -30.38 -83.44
C GLY A 674 -23.68 -29.54 -84.58
N VAL A 675 -23.38 -28.24 -84.61
CA VAL A 675 -23.86 -27.31 -85.64
C VAL A 675 -22.82 -27.23 -86.75
N SER A 676 -23.23 -27.40 -88.01
CA SER A 676 -22.35 -27.16 -89.15
C SER A 676 -22.31 -25.67 -89.52
N PRO A 677 -21.28 -25.19 -90.22
CA PRO A 677 -21.21 -23.80 -90.69
C PRO A 677 -22.44 -23.40 -91.52
N GLU A 678 -22.97 -24.33 -92.31
CA GLU A 678 -24.16 -24.12 -93.13
C GLU A 678 -25.46 -24.01 -92.31
N MET A 679 -25.53 -24.68 -91.15
CA MET A 679 -26.64 -24.57 -90.21
C MET A 679 -26.57 -23.26 -89.42
N ALA A 680 -25.37 -22.84 -88.98
CA ALA A 680 -25.16 -21.58 -88.26
C ALA A 680 -25.50 -20.33 -89.09
N GLU A 681 -25.43 -20.41 -90.42
CA GLU A 681 -25.80 -19.30 -91.32
C GLU A 681 -27.30 -19.25 -91.66
N LYS A 682 -28.05 -20.33 -91.43
CA LYS A 682 -29.44 -20.47 -91.93
C LYS A 682 -30.47 -20.71 -90.83
N GLU A 683 -30.07 -21.15 -89.65
CA GLU A 683 -30.95 -21.54 -88.56
C GLU A 683 -30.52 -20.87 -87.25
N ASP A 684 -31.50 -20.41 -86.46
CA ASP A 684 -31.26 -19.88 -85.12
C ASP A 684 -30.82 -21.03 -84.20
N TYR A 685 -29.68 -20.86 -83.52
CA TYR A 685 -29.15 -21.88 -82.62
C TYR A 685 -29.61 -21.61 -81.19
N ILE A 686 -30.30 -22.58 -80.56
CA ILE A 686 -30.72 -22.49 -79.16
C ILE A 686 -29.98 -23.54 -78.34
N CYS A 687 -29.11 -23.12 -77.42
CA CYS A 687 -28.35 -24.03 -76.56
C CYS A 687 -29.26 -24.83 -75.62
N THR A 688 -28.83 -26.03 -75.23
CA THR A 688 -29.59 -26.98 -74.39
C THR A 688 -30.13 -26.39 -73.08
N SER A 689 -29.44 -25.40 -72.52
CA SER A 689 -29.87 -24.67 -71.31
C SER A 689 -31.07 -23.76 -71.57
N CYS A 690 -31.13 -23.16 -72.77
CA CYS A 690 -32.25 -22.32 -73.22
C CYS A 690 -33.41 -23.18 -73.72
N THR A 691 -33.13 -24.29 -74.42
CA THR A 691 -34.17 -25.24 -74.85
C THR A 691 -34.93 -25.86 -73.67
N ARG A 692 -34.29 -26.01 -72.50
CA ARG A 692 -34.93 -26.52 -71.27
C ARG A 692 -35.86 -25.52 -70.58
N LYS A 693 -35.74 -24.22 -70.86
CA LYS A 693 -36.60 -23.18 -70.25
C LYS A 693 -37.90 -22.94 -71.03
N ASP A 694 -37.97 -23.36 -72.29
CA ASP A 694 -39.15 -23.20 -73.16
C ASP A 694 -40.17 -24.37 -73.10
N SER A 695 -40.11 -25.24 -72.07
CA SER A 695 -41.11 -26.31 -71.88
C SER A 695 -42.33 -25.80 -71.07
N PRO A 696 -43.58 -25.87 -71.59
CA PRO A 696 -44.73 -25.17 -71.01
C PRO A 696 -45.42 -25.89 -69.83
N TYR A 697 -44.73 -26.77 -69.10
CA TYR A 697 -45.31 -27.42 -67.91
C TYR A 697 -44.38 -27.30 -66.70
N ARG A 698 -44.62 -26.26 -65.88
CA ARG A 698 -44.46 -26.26 -64.42
C ARG A 698 -45.14 -25.02 -63.84
N LYS A 699 -46.32 -25.23 -63.26
CA LYS A 699 -46.86 -24.39 -62.17
C LYS A 699 -46.26 -24.87 -60.86
#